data_AF-A0A2E4ZTK3-F1
#
_entry.id   AF-A0A2E4ZTK3-F1
#
_cell.length_a   1.000
_cell.length_b   1.000
_cell.length_c   1.000
_cell.angle_alpha   90.00
_cell.angle_beta   90.00
_cell.angle_gamma   90.00
#
_symmetry.space_group_name_H-M   'P 1'
#
loop_
_entity.id
_entity.type
_entity.pdbx_description
1 polymer ?
#
loop_
_entity_poly.entity_id
_entity_poly.type
_entity_poly.pdbx_seq_one_letter_code
_entity_poly.pdbx_strand_id
1 'polypeptide(L)'
;MRGSYIRDILLVVGALLALLIGLATPAYFRAVAPETLTSIGEGSPGLTEEADKLVRAAKVGPYQILKKVGLPDSTYLDKRMDAVLASDDGSSSDSVYLLAGTASAVDVENFRKYFGGLDPFNRGKGRNAAFFVFNHAYRQGVLKNWLESKSNNQNVKRILQSVPTEGRPGAFWSYLLSNPQIRDLPGAKIVKLDGFRFFPDRRLALSVAIQSTKGLSEEDLETAIDACRKEARLQLDVEEFEIERFCLRQANGHLELESQDASLSAKVTAGSIGEISGGFEELAAGSTEDGEFYYVILGGVLGPNGNLEAHGRWLPYPMLVPMMLGTAMFVETGYLDTGTDPGYELGNLSTGMLQGDLPSKERLRAAYWSIYQLASRLNWGQMAELLDSCPNLQAVDDMAALVRLAFSKTSELNSRKKRLLRLQDNLSDENKKEEVASELNSLQLQLDHARADSALDLATVYASALLSDNPSAVLRYIRTYPVSGDDQDERALADLRSAMSKGTASLNYLLELALPVYEPGWALSAVSPLFPLVGGNWLVELSHSHRKSAFFIKGCALAISFVLVTMAFVGFLPSAQYRKDVRSTRVLRLCRNLSCGAFGSLVAILALEPSLLQTPSTGASRAGFDFALANLVATASSQTMPDNLTLVTGLVAGGFLLLQIIIYVFCLMRISEVRKQVGKVSLKLELLDNEDNLFDLGLYVGLGGTVLSLVLLLILEVKQDALIGAYASTLFGIIFVAILKIFHVRPYRNELLVARSKEMKQ
;
A
#
# COMPACT_ATOMS: atom_id res chain seq x y z
N MET A 1 36.94 -4.59 -54.39
CA MET A 1 37.09 -4.20 -52.96
C MET A 1 36.12 -3.08 -52.51
N ARG A 2 35.73 -2.11 -53.35
CA ARG A 2 34.82 -0.99 -52.96
C ARG A 2 33.35 -1.35 -52.68
N GLY A 3 32.82 -2.46 -53.21
CA GLY A 3 31.38 -2.81 -53.07
C GLY A 3 30.95 -3.41 -51.73
N SER A 4 31.86 -3.97 -50.91
CA SER A 4 31.47 -4.56 -49.61
C SER A 4 31.24 -3.48 -48.57
N TYR A 5 32.11 -2.48 -48.50
CA TYR A 5 32.03 -1.41 -47.50
C TYR A 5 30.76 -0.57 -47.63
N ILE A 6 30.28 -0.29 -48.86
CA ILE A 6 29.03 0.47 -49.07
C ILE A 6 27.82 -0.30 -48.53
N ARG A 7 27.75 -1.61 -48.79
CA ARG A 7 26.70 -2.47 -48.23
C ARG A 7 26.76 -2.48 -46.71
N ASP A 8 27.95 -2.65 -46.14
CA ASP A 8 28.13 -2.79 -44.70
C ASP A 8 27.82 -1.45 -43.97
N ILE A 9 28.13 -0.30 -44.58
CA ILE A 9 27.70 1.03 -44.11
C ILE A 9 26.17 1.17 -44.17
N LEU A 10 25.53 0.78 -45.27
CA LEU A 10 24.08 0.87 -45.42
C LEU A 10 23.34 -0.03 -44.41
N LEU A 11 23.89 -1.19 -44.08
CA LEU A 11 23.39 -2.07 -43.03
C LEU A 11 23.50 -1.42 -41.64
N VAL A 12 24.59 -0.71 -41.35
CA VAL A 12 24.76 0.02 -40.09
C VAL A 12 23.78 1.18 -39.98
N VAL A 13 23.55 1.94 -41.06
CA VAL A 13 22.55 3.01 -41.09
C VAL A 13 21.15 2.44 -40.87
N GLY A 14 20.79 1.35 -41.55
CA GLY A 14 19.52 0.66 -41.34
C GLY A 14 19.37 0.13 -39.90
N ALA A 15 20.45 -0.38 -39.31
CA ALA A 15 20.47 -0.83 -37.92
C ALA A 15 20.21 0.31 -36.93
N LEU A 16 20.83 1.48 -37.15
CA LEU A 16 20.63 2.68 -36.33
C LEU A 16 19.18 3.18 -36.41
N LEU A 17 18.58 3.19 -37.61
CA LEU A 17 17.18 3.56 -37.79
C LEU A 17 16.24 2.59 -37.07
N ALA A 18 16.47 1.27 -37.21
CA ALA A 18 15.68 0.26 -36.51
C ALA A 18 15.85 0.35 -34.98
N LEU A 19 17.06 0.66 -34.50
CA LEU A 19 17.34 0.88 -33.08
C LEU A 19 16.56 2.10 -32.57
N LEU A 20 16.61 3.22 -33.32
CA LEU A 20 15.87 4.43 -32.97
C LEU A 20 14.37 4.19 -32.90
N ILE A 21 13.77 3.44 -33.84
CA ILE A 21 12.34 3.07 -33.79
C ILE A 21 12.04 2.24 -32.53
N GLY A 22 12.89 1.26 -32.20
CA GLY A 22 12.72 0.44 -31.01
C GLY A 22 12.83 1.23 -29.70
N LEU A 23 13.76 2.20 -29.63
CA LEU A 23 13.93 3.08 -28.47
C LEU A 23 12.83 4.14 -28.36
N ALA A 24 12.36 4.67 -29.49
CA ALA A 24 11.29 5.67 -29.55
C ALA A 24 9.91 5.10 -29.24
N THR A 25 9.73 3.77 -29.26
CA THR A 25 8.45 3.13 -28.93
C THR A 25 8.25 3.12 -27.40
N PRO A 26 7.31 3.90 -26.83
CA PRO A 26 7.18 4.14 -25.39
C PRO A 26 6.34 3.03 -24.72
N ALA A 27 6.79 1.77 -24.87
CA ALA A 27 6.15 0.59 -24.29
C ALA A 27 7.11 -0.09 -23.30
N TYR A 28 6.69 -0.15 -22.02
CA TYR A 28 7.46 -0.75 -20.94
C TYR A 28 6.64 -1.81 -20.20
N PHE A 29 7.27 -2.92 -19.79
CA PHE A 29 6.60 -4.06 -19.15
C PHE A 29 6.13 -3.72 -17.73
N ARG A 30 6.99 -3.09 -16.94
CA ARG A 30 6.73 -2.77 -15.53
C ARG A 30 6.65 -1.28 -15.23
N ALA A 31 6.51 -0.43 -16.25
CA ALA A 31 6.38 1.00 -16.09
C ALA A 31 5.43 1.59 -17.14
N VAL A 32 4.99 2.83 -16.90
CA VAL A 32 4.22 3.66 -17.83
C VAL A 32 5.13 4.76 -18.37
N ALA A 33 5.13 4.96 -19.69
CA ALA A 33 5.98 5.98 -20.29
C ALA A 33 5.43 7.39 -20.05
N PRO A 34 6.28 8.39 -19.73
CA PRO A 34 5.82 9.74 -19.47
C PRO A 34 5.13 10.38 -20.69
N GLU A 35 5.51 10.00 -21.91
CA GLU A 35 4.92 10.47 -23.17
C GLU A 35 3.49 9.94 -23.38
N THR A 36 3.21 8.73 -22.88
CA THR A 36 1.85 8.17 -22.93
C THR A 36 0.92 8.91 -21.99
N LEU A 37 1.42 9.28 -20.81
CA LEU A 37 0.65 10.08 -19.86
C LEU A 37 0.38 11.48 -20.41
N THR A 38 1.33 12.11 -21.10
CA THR A 38 1.07 13.43 -21.72
C THR A 38 0.03 13.33 -22.82
N SER A 39 0.13 12.33 -23.71
CA SER A 39 -0.81 12.16 -24.81
C SER A 39 -2.24 11.83 -24.34
N ILE A 40 -2.40 11.05 -23.27
CA ILE A 40 -3.73 10.74 -22.70
C ILE A 40 -4.28 11.93 -21.92
N GLY A 41 -3.40 12.69 -21.26
CA GLY A 41 -3.77 13.88 -20.50
C GLY A 41 -4.17 15.06 -21.38
N GLU A 42 -3.67 15.14 -22.62
CA GLU A 42 -4.01 16.18 -23.60
C GLU A 42 -5.54 16.29 -23.79
N GLY A 43 -6.09 17.45 -23.41
CA GLY A 43 -7.53 17.74 -23.52
C GLY A 43 -8.40 17.30 -22.33
N SER A 44 -7.82 16.64 -21.32
CA SER A 44 -8.50 16.36 -20.05
C SER A 44 -8.35 17.54 -19.07
N PRO A 45 -9.33 17.76 -18.17
CA PRO A 45 -9.21 18.81 -17.17
C PRO A 45 -7.99 18.56 -16.28
N GLY A 46 -7.17 19.59 -16.10
CA GLY A 46 -5.96 19.55 -15.28
C GLY A 46 -6.15 20.17 -13.90
N LEU A 47 -5.07 20.18 -13.13
CA LEU A 47 -5.00 20.83 -11.81
C LEU A 47 -5.43 22.31 -11.83
N THR A 48 -5.14 23.04 -12.91
CA THR A 48 -5.48 24.47 -13.06
C THR A 48 -6.97 24.70 -13.25
N GLU A 49 -7.64 23.85 -14.03
CA GLU A 49 -9.08 23.94 -14.25
C GLU A 49 -9.84 23.59 -12.97
N GLU A 50 -9.39 22.57 -12.24
CA GLU A 50 -9.97 22.23 -10.94
C GLU A 50 -9.76 23.33 -9.91
N ALA A 51 -8.55 23.93 -9.87
CA ALA A 51 -8.29 25.10 -9.04
C ALA A 51 -9.17 26.30 -9.42
N ASP A 52 -9.44 26.53 -10.71
CA ASP A 52 -10.37 27.58 -11.16
C ASP A 52 -11.81 27.31 -10.70
N LYS A 53 -12.29 26.06 -10.77
CA LYS A 53 -13.62 25.70 -10.23
C LYS A 53 -13.73 26.04 -8.75
N LEU A 54 -12.70 25.71 -7.96
CA LEU A 54 -12.68 26.01 -6.53
C LEU A 54 -12.62 27.52 -6.24
N VAL A 55 -11.86 28.29 -7.03
CA VAL A 55 -11.84 29.75 -6.93
C VAL A 55 -13.22 30.34 -7.26
N ARG A 56 -13.90 29.86 -8.31
CA ARG A 56 -15.27 30.29 -8.66
C ARG A 56 -16.28 29.95 -7.57
N ALA A 57 -16.12 28.81 -6.91
CA ALA A 57 -16.96 28.39 -5.79
C ALA A 57 -16.54 29.02 -4.45
N ALA A 58 -15.57 29.94 -4.45
CA ALA A 58 -15.01 30.58 -3.26
C ALA A 58 -14.48 29.60 -2.19
N LYS A 59 -14.01 28.41 -2.60
CA LYS A 59 -13.48 27.36 -1.71
C LYS A 59 -12.00 27.59 -1.39
N VAL A 60 -11.75 28.47 -0.42
CA VAL A 60 -10.40 28.92 -0.03
C VAL A 60 -9.50 27.77 0.46
N GLY A 61 -10.02 26.90 1.31
CA GLY A 61 -9.28 25.81 1.95
C GLY A 61 -8.78 24.75 0.96
N PRO A 62 -9.66 24.17 0.12
CA PRO A 62 -9.26 23.26 -0.95
C PRO A 62 -8.24 23.89 -1.92
N TYR A 63 -8.46 25.14 -2.35
CA TYR A 63 -7.52 25.85 -3.23
C TYR A 63 -6.12 25.99 -2.61
N GLN A 64 -6.03 26.34 -1.33
CA GLN A 64 -4.75 26.45 -0.62
C GLN A 64 -3.99 25.11 -0.55
N ILE A 65 -4.68 23.98 -0.50
CA ILE A 65 -4.04 22.66 -0.55
C ILE A 65 -3.49 22.40 -1.96
N LEU A 66 -4.31 22.58 -3.00
CA LEU A 66 -3.88 22.38 -4.40
C LEU A 66 -2.69 23.24 -4.79
N LYS A 67 -2.64 24.48 -4.29
CA LYS A 67 -1.51 25.39 -4.51
C LYS A 67 -0.17 24.79 -4.08
N LYS A 68 -0.14 23.97 -3.02
CA LYS A 68 1.10 23.34 -2.52
C LYS A 68 1.65 22.29 -3.47
N VAL A 69 0.81 21.70 -4.33
CA VAL A 69 1.23 20.69 -5.32
C VAL A 69 1.99 21.32 -6.51
N GLY A 70 1.90 22.65 -6.67
CA GLY A 70 2.59 23.40 -7.72
C GLY A 70 1.71 23.65 -8.95
N LEU A 71 0.73 24.55 -8.82
CA LEU A 71 -0.16 24.94 -9.91
C LEU A 71 0.57 25.80 -10.97
N PRO A 72 0.49 25.45 -12.28
CA PRO A 72 0.85 26.38 -13.34
C PRO A 72 -0.01 27.65 -13.26
N ASP A 73 0.60 28.82 -13.49
CA ASP A 73 -0.09 30.13 -13.49
C ASP A 73 -0.85 30.50 -12.21
N SER A 74 -0.38 30.00 -11.05
CA SER A 74 -0.95 30.30 -9.73
C SER A 74 -1.16 31.79 -9.45
N THR A 75 -0.33 32.69 -10.00
CA THR A 75 -0.44 34.13 -9.78
C THR A 75 -1.75 34.74 -10.28
N TYR A 76 -2.32 34.22 -11.37
CA TYR A 76 -3.61 34.71 -11.89
C TYR A 76 -4.77 34.24 -10.99
N LEU A 77 -4.74 32.97 -10.59
CA LEU A 77 -5.74 32.38 -9.70
C LEU A 77 -5.69 33.02 -8.30
N ASP A 78 -4.49 33.32 -7.80
CA ASP A 78 -4.27 34.05 -6.54
C ASP A 78 -4.96 35.42 -6.59
N LYS A 79 -4.71 36.23 -7.63
CA LYS A 79 -5.36 37.55 -7.78
C LYS A 79 -6.88 37.44 -7.81
N ARG A 80 -7.42 36.39 -8.43
CA ARG A 80 -8.87 36.16 -8.47
C ARG A 80 -9.41 35.73 -7.12
N MET A 81 -8.71 34.86 -6.40
CA MET A 81 -9.07 34.50 -5.03
C MET A 81 -9.03 35.72 -4.11
N ASP A 82 -7.99 36.56 -4.22
CA ASP A 82 -7.88 37.81 -3.46
C ASP A 82 -9.03 38.77 -3.79
N ALA A 83 -9.46 38.86 -5.06
CA ALA A 83 -10.62 39.65 -5.46
C ALA A 83 -11.94 39.11 -4.87
N VAL A 84 -12.11 37.78 -4.87
CA VAL A 84 -13.28 37.13 -4.21
C VAL A 84 -13.30 37.48 -2.73
N LEU A 85 -12.15 37.38 -2.05
CA LEU A 85 -12.00 37.73 -0.64
C LEU A 85 -12.21 39.23 -0.36
N ALA A 86 -11.86 40.11 -1.29
CA ALA A 86 -12.02 41.55 -1.16
C ALA A 86 -13.45 42.04 -1.46
N SER A 87 -14.22 41.31 -2.28
CA SER A 87 -15.60 41.64 -2.64
C SER A 87 -16.63 41.28 -1.58
N ASP A 88 -16.25 40.46 -0.59
CA ASP A 88 -17.13 40.05 0.50
C ASP A 88 -17.11 41.16 1.59
N ASP A 89 -18.00 42.14 1.44
CA ASP A 89 -18.11 43.42 2.20
C ASP A 89 -18.42 43.28 3.71
N GLY A 90 -18.18 42.11 4.31
CA GLY A 90 -18.49 41.80 5.70
C GLY A 90 -17.31 42.02 6.65
N SER A 91 -17.08 43.26 7.09
CA SER A 91 -16.16 43.65 8.18
C SER A 91 -14.80 42.90 8.18
N SER A 92 -13.79 43.58 7.67
CA SER A 92 -12.38 43.17 7.54
C SER A 92 -11.63 42.79 8.84
N SER A 93 -12.32 42.32 9.89
CA SER A 93 -11.76 41.93 11.18
C SER A 93 -12.05 40.49 11.61
N ASP A 94 -12.93 39.75 10.94
CA ASP A 94 -13.29 38.39 11.36
C ASP A 94 -12.81 37.32 10.35
N SER A 95 -11.73 36.64 10.73
CA SER A 95 -11.03 35.56 10.01
C SER A 95 -11.84 34.27 9.77
N VAL A 96 -13.17 34.37 9.77
CA VAL A 96 -14.12 33.25 9.75
C VAL A 96 -14.03 32.42 8.47
N TYR A 97 -13.79 33.03 7.31
CA TYR A 97 -13.63 32.31 6.04
C TYR A 97 -12.33 31.47 6.00
N LEU A 98 -11.24 31.93 6.65
CA LEU A 98 -10.00 31.14 6.82
C LEU A 98 -10.21 29.96 7.78
N LEU A 99 -11.10 30.12 8.75
CA LEU A 99 -11.47 29.08 9.72
C LEU A 99 -12.39 28.04 9.08
N ALA A 100 -13.40 28.50 8.35
CA ALA A 100 -14.34 27.65 7.62
C ALA A 100 -13.69 26.98 6.40
N GLY A 101 -12.66 27.59 5.81
CA GLY A 101 -12.04 27.11 4.58
C GLY A 101 -12.86 27.43 3.31
N THR A 102 -13.77 28.38 3.39
CA THR A 102 -14.65 28.83 2.30
C THR A 102 -15.03 30.29 2.52
N ALA A 103 -15.17 31.04 1.43
CA ALA A 103 -15.67 32.41 1.37
C ALA A 103 -17.02 32.47 0.64
N SER A 104 -17.67 31.33 0.39
CA SER A 104 -19.05 31.31 -0.08
C SER A 104 -19.96 31.87 1.00
N ALA A 105 -20.73 32.92 0.70
CA ALA A 105 -21.62 33.58 1.66
C ALA A 105 -22.59 32.58 2.34
N VAL A 106 -23.13 31.63 1.57
CA VAL A 106 -24.05 30.59 2.07
C VAL A 106 -23.34 29.65 3.04
N ASP A 107 -22.13 29.19 2.69
CA ASP A 107 -21.39 28.27 3.54
C ASP A 107 -20.88 28.96 4.82
N VAL A 108 -20.45 30.21 4.72
CA VAL A 108 -19.99 31.02 5.86
C VAL A 108 -21.16 31.33 6.79
N GLU A 109 -22.34 31.64 6.26
CA GLU A 109 -23.55 31.83 7.06
C GLU A 109 -23.95 30.52 7.76
N ASN A 110 -23.97 29.40 7.03
CA ASN A 110 -24.20 28.08 7.61
C ASN A 110 -23.17 27.76 8.71
N PHE A 111 -21.90 28.01 8.47
CA PHE A 111 -20.83 27.79 9.44
C PHE A 111 -21.03 28.65 10.70
N ARG A 112 -21.34 29.94 10.56
CA ARG A 112 -21.63 30.83 11.70
C ARG A 112 -22.87 30.38 12.46
N LYS A 113 -23.92 30.00 11.75
CA LYS A 113 -25.20 29.54 12.31
C LYS A 113 -25.06 28.24 13.10
N TYR A 114 -24.26 27.30 12.61
CA TYR A 114 -24.13 25.96 13.21
C TYR A 114 -23.05 25.88 14.30
N PHE A 115 -21.96 26.62 14.13
CA PHE A 115 -20.80 26.47 15.01
C PHE A 115 -20.53 27.68 15.91
N GLY A 116 -21.14 28.85 15.63
CA GLY A 116 -20.89 30.06 16.41
C GLY A 116 -19.44 30.57 16.33
N GLY A 117 -18.63 30.02 15.41
CA GLY A 117 -17.20 30.29 15.27
C GLY A 117 -16.29 29.35 16.08
N LEU A 118 -15.00 29.69 16.15
CA LEU A 118 -14.01 29.03 17.02
C LEU A 118 -13.86 29.81 18.33
N ASP A 119 -13.62 29.08 19.42
CA ASP A 119 -13.31 29.66 20.72
C ASP A 119 -12.06 30.56 20.65
N PRO A 120 -12.01 31.64 21.44
CA PRO A 120 -10.88 32.58 21.44
C PRO A 120 -9.52 31.89 21.69
N PHE A 121 -9.51 30.81 22.48
CA PHE A 121 -8.29 30.06 22.80
C PHE A 121 -7.74 29.29 21.59
N ASN A 122 -8.57 28.51 20.87
CA ASN A 122 -8.11 27.82 19.67
C ASN A 122 -7.82 28.79 18.51
N ARG A 123 -8.57 29.90 18.41
CA ARG A 123 -8.30 30.98 17.46
C ARG A 123 -6.92 31.61 17.69
N GLY A 124 -6.58 31.92 18.94
CA GLY A 124 -5.25 32.45 19.32
C GLY A 124 -4.09 31.47 19.10
N LYS A 125 -4.36 30.17 18.95
CA LYS A 125 -3.37 29.13 18.62
C LYS A 125 -3.35 28.74 17.14
N GLY A 126 -4.13 29.40 16.29
CA GLY A 126 -4.22 29.08 14.85
C GLY A 126 -4.74 27.66 14.55
N ARG A 127 -5.55 27.08 15.45
CA ARG A 127 -6.07 25.72 15.33
C ARG A 127 -7.38 25.73 14.55
N ASN A 128 -7.27 25.58 13.22
CA ASN A 128 -8.41 25.71 12.31
C ASN A 128 -8.98 24.37 11.81
N ALA A 129 -8.58 23.26 12.42
CA ALA A 129 -9.08 21.93 12.03
C ALA A 129 -10.57 21.77 12.40
N ALA A 130 -11.33 21.08 11.56
CA ALA A 130 -12.77 20.88 11.71
C ALA A 130 -13.15 20.27 13.06
N PHE A 131 -12.28 19.40 13.61
CA PHE A 131 -12.46 18.82 14.93
C PHE A 131 -12.64 19.87 16.04
N PHE A 132 -11.88 20.97 16.03
CA PHE A 132 -11.99 22.00 17.06
C PHE A 132 -13.33 22.75 16.96
N VAL A 133 -13.81 22.97 15.74
CA VAL A 133 -15.11 23.57 15.44
C VAL A 133 -16.24 22.66 15.96
N PHE A 134 -16.20 21.38 15.61
CA PHE A 134 -17.21 20.41 16.07
C PHE A 134 -17.21 20.27 17.60
N ASN A 135 -16.04 20.21 18.22
CA ASN A 135 -15.92 20.13 19.66
C ASN A 135 -16.44 21.41 20.36
N HIS A 136 -16.23 22.59 19.77
CA HIS A 136 -16.79 23.83 20.30
C HIS A 136 -18.32 23.81 20.25
N ALA A 137 -18.90 23.48 19.10
CA ALA A 137 -20.34 23.45 18.92
C ALA A 137 -21.03 22.36 19.77
N TYR A 138 -20.36 21.21 19.94
CA TYR A 138 -20.81 20.18 20.88
C TYR A 138 -20.92 20.72 22.30
N ARG A 139 -19.88 21.42 22.79
CA ARG A 139 -19.87 21.99 24.16
C ARG A 139 -20.95 23.04 24.39
N GLN A 140 -21.32 23.79 23.35
CA GLN A 140 -22.42 24.77 23.44
C GLN A 140 -23.81 24.11 23.40
N GLY A 141 -23.94 22.88 22.90
CA GLY A 141 -25.21 22.18 22.74
C GLY A 141 -26.11 22.70 21.61
N VAL A 142 -25.76 23.83 21.00
CA VAL A 142 -26.56 24.51 19.96
C VAL A 142 -26.78 23.62 18.73
N LEU A 143 -25.72 22.97 18.24
CA LEU A 143 -25.77 22.14 17.04
C LEU A 143 -26.73 20.95 17.21
N LYS A 144 -26.68 20.28 18.36
CA LYS A 144 -27.55 19.14 18.66
C LYS A 144 -29.02 19.56 18.71
N ASN A 145 -29.34 20.62 19.46
CA ASN A 145 -30.70 21.13 19.58
C ASN A 145 -31.27 21.57 18.23
N TRP A 146 -30.42 22.15 17.38
CA TRP A 146 -30.81 22.53 16.02
C TRP A 146 -31.12 21.32 15.15
N LEU A 147 -30.23 20.31 15.11
CA LEU A 147 -30.43 19.09 14.34
C LEU A 147 -31.69 18.34 14.81
N GLU A 148 -31.97 18.28 16.11
CA GLU A 148 -33.16 17.63 16.66
C GLU A 148 -34.47 18.37 16.33
N SER A 149 -34.47 19.71 16.32
CA SER A 149 -35.68 20.52 16.14
C SER A 149 -36.03 20.82 14.69
N LYS A 150 -35.03 20.86 13.78
CA LYS A 150 -35.23 21.34 12.39
C LYS A 150 -34.91 20.33 11.30
N SER A 151 -34.16 19.26 11.56
CA SER A 151 -33.86 18.28 10.51
C SER A 151 -35.09 17.42 10.18
N ASN A 152 -35.40 17.35 8.90
CA ASN A 152 -36.40 16.41 8.37
C ASN A 152 -35.77 15.12 7.83
N ASN A 153 -34.44 15.04 7.75
CA ASN A 153 -33.73 13.88 7.20
C ASN A 153 -33.79 12.70 8.19
N GLN A 154 -34.31 11.55 7.72
CA GLN A 154 -34.45 10.36 8.55
C GLN A 154 -33.09 9.76 8.94
N ASN A 155 -32.08 9.85 8.08
CA ASN A 155 -30.73 9.36 8.35
C ASN A 155 -30.06 10.19 9.45
N VAL A 156 -30.23 11.51 9.41
CA VAL A 156 -29.76 12.42 10.48
C VAL A 156 -30.40 12.06 11.81
N LYS A 157 -31.72 11.81 11.84
CA LYS A 157 -32.40 11.37 13.08
C LYS A 157 -31.86 10.04 13.61
N ARG A 158 -31.59 9.06 12.73
CA ARG A 158 -30.98 7.77 13.12
C ARG A 158 -29.57 7.96 13.69
N ILE A 159 -28.76 8.84 13.09
CA ILE A 159 -27.43 9.18 13.59
C ILE A 159 -27.52 9.86 14.96
N LEU A 160 -28.38 10.87 15.11
CA LEU A 160 -28.60 11.56 16.40
C LEU A 160 -29.06 10.59 17.49
N GLN A 161 -29.91 9.63 17.15
CA GLN A 161 -30.32 8.56 18.06
C GLN A 161 -29.11 7.70 18.49
N SER A 162 -28.10 7.50 17.65
CA SER A 162 -26.89 6.78 18.06
C SER A 162 -25.93 7.60 18.93
N VAL A 163 -26.14 8.92 19.10
CA VAL A 163 -25.27 9.78 19.92
C VAL A 163 -25.55 9.56 21.41
N PRO A 164 -24.52 9.28 22.24
CA PRO A 164 -24.73 9.09 23.67
C PRO A 164 -25.10 10.40 24.37
N THR A 165 -26.16 10.37 25.18
CA THR A 165 -26.69 11.53 25.92
C THR A 165 -26.34 11.52 27.40
N GLU A 166 -26.09 10.34 27.97
CA GLU A 166 -25.96 10.11 29.42
C GLU A 166 -24.52 9.80 29.85
N GLY A 167 -23.54 10.33 29.10
CA GLY A 167 -22.12 10.07 29.35
C GLY A 167 -21.60 8.83 28.61
N ARG A 168 -20.54 8.20 29.12
CA ARG A 168 -19.90 7.05 28.46
C ARG A 168 -20.83 5.83 28.54
N PRO A 169 -21.23 5.18 27.43
CA PRO A 169 -22.16 4.05 27.47
C PRO A 169 -21.74 2.88 28.37
N GLY A 170 -20.43 2.72 28.63
CA GLY A 170 -19.89 1.75 29.58
C GLY A 170 -19.65 2.27 31.00
N ALA A 171 -20.22 3.40 31.41
CA ALA A 171 -20.04 3.96 32.75
C ALA A 171 -20.61 3.05 33.86
N PHE A 172 -21.54 2.15 33.52
CA PHE A 172 -22.04 1.17 34.48
C PHE A 172 -20.94 0.24 35.02
N TRP A 173 -19.85 0.01 34.27
CA TRP A 173 -18.75 -0.83 34.72
C TRP A 173 -18.12 -0.33 36.01
N SER A 174 -17.91 0.99 36.15
CA SER A 174 -17.33 1.53 37.39
C SER A 174 -18.27 1.33 38.57
N TYR A 175 -19.57 1.55 38.39
CA TYR A 175 -20.58 1.32 39.42
C TYR A 175 -20.66 -0.15 39.83
N LEU A 176 -20.66 -1.05 38.83
CA LEU A 176 -20.78 -2.50 39.02
C LEU A 176 -19.58 -3.07 39.75
N LEU A 177 -18.36 -2.68 39.34
CA LEU A 177 -17.11 -3.18 39.93
C LEU A 177 -16.86 -2.60 41.34
N SER A 178 -17.43 -1.44 41.66
CA SER A 178 -17.36 -0.86 43.01
C SER A 178 -18.50 -1.30 43.95
N ASN A 179 -19.52 -2.00 43.44
CA ASN A 179 -20.69 -2.35 44.25
C ASN A 179 -20.34 -3.50 45.22
N PRO A 180 -20.56 -3.33 46.55
CA PRO A 180 -20.28 -4.37 47.55
C PRO A 180 -20.96 -5.72 47.27
N GLN A 181 -22.17 -5.71 46.71
CA GLN A 181 -22.93 -6.94 46.40
C GLN A 181 -22.25 -7.81 45.33
N ILE A 182 -21.34 -7.21 44.55
CA ILE A 182 -20.58 -7.90 43.51
C ILE A 182 -19.16 -8.13 43.97
N ARG A 183 -18.48 -7.08 44.47
CA ARG A 183 -17.05 -7.14 44.80
C ARG A 183 -16.74 -7.99 46.02
N ASP A 184 -17.58 -7.97 47.05
CA ASP A 184 -17.23 -8.51 48.37
C ASP A 184 -17.70 -9.97 48.55
N LEU A 185 -18.36 -10.55 47.54
CA LEU A 185 -18.89 -11.92 47.54
C LEU A 185 -18.25 -12.75 46.42
N PRO A 186 -17.49 -13.82 46.76
CA PRO A 186 -16.84 -14.65 45.75
C PRO A 186 -17.86 -15.52 45.00
N GLY A 187 -17.58 -15.83 43.73
CA GLY A 187 -18.40 -16.70 42.88
C GLY A 187 -18.78 -16.13 41.53
N ALA A 188 -19.47 -16.94 40.73
CA ALA A 188 -19.94 -16.59 39.40
C ALA A 188 -21.27 -15.82 39.43
N LYS A 189 -21.31 -14.67 38.75
CA LYS A 189 -22.45 -13.75 38.73
C LYS A 189 -22.88 -13.45 37.30
N ILE A 190 -24.18 -13.44 37.05
CA ILE A 190 -24.77 -12.97 35.78
C ILE A 190 -25.58 -11.71 36.03
N VAL A 191 -25.27 -10.64 35.31
CA VAL A 191 -25.99 -9.37 35.40
C VAL A 191 -26.74 -9.10 34.10
N LYS A 192 -28.07 -9.07 34.15
CA LYS A 192 -28.89 -8.62 33.01
C LYS A 192 -28.86 -7.10 32.96
N LEU A 193 -28.58 -6.54 31.77
CA LEU A 193 -28.67 -5.10 31.53
C LEU A 193 -30.08 -4.75 31.08
N ASP A 194 -30.75 -3.87 31.82
CA ASP A 194 -32.10 -3.39 31.53
C ASP A 194 -32.14 -1.85 31.48
N GLY A 195 -32.79 -1.30 30.45
CA GLY A 195 -32.78 0.15 30.18
C GLY A 195 -31.52 0.70 29.51
N PHE A 196 -30.49 -0.12 29.26
CA PHE A 196 -29.26 0.31 28.58
C PHE A 196 -29.43 0.33 27.05
N ARG A 197 -29.64 1.52 26.50
CA ARG A 197 -29.86 1.74 25.06
C ARG A 197 -28.81 1.12 24.14
N PHE A 198 -27.54 1.19 24.53
CA PHE A 198 -26.42 0.66 23.74
C PHE A 198 -26.12 -0.81 24.05
N PHE A 199 -26.86 -1.46 24.94
CA PHE A 199 -26.63 -2.87 25.28
C PHE A 199 -27.98 -3.61 25.32
N PRO A 200 -28.75 -3.62 24.22
CA PRO A 200 -30.05 -4.27 24.20
C PRO A 200 -29.90 -5.77 24.38
N ASP A 201 -30.69 -6.33 25.29
CA ASP A 201 -30.74 -7.75 25.62
C ASP A 201 -29.38 -8.39 26.00
N ARG A 202 -28.42 -7.58 26.44
CA ARG A 202 -27.09 -8.04 26.84
C ARG A 202 -27.03 -8.46 28.30
N ARG A 203 -26.12 -9.39 28.57
CA ARG A 203 -25.84 -9.89 29.92
C ARG A 203 -24.34 -9.76 30.18
N LEU A 204 -23.96 -9.56 31.43
CA LEU A 204 -22.57 -9.58 31.87
C LEU A 204 -22.35 -10.88 32.62
N ALA A 205 -21.24 -11.55 32.33
CA ALA A 205 -20.76 -12.66 33.14
C ALA A 205 -19.52 -12.20 33.91
N LEU A 206 -19.52 -12.44 35.21
CA LEU A 206 -18.46 -12.06 36.13
C LEU A 206 -18.09 -13.25 37.00
N SER A 207 -16.81 -13.36 37.33
CA SER A 207 -16.26 -14.26 38.35
C SER A 207 -15.43 -13.45 39.31
N VAL A 208 -15.70 -13.59 40.60
CA VAL A 208 -15.06 -12.82 41.66
C VAL A 208 -14.34 -13.78 42.59
N ALA A 209 -13.02 -13.66 42.69
CA ALA A 209 -12.24 -14.36 43.71
C ALA A 209 -11.68 -13.36 44.72
N ILE A 210 -11.61 -13.77 45.97
CA ILE A 210 -11.13 -12.95 47.09
C ILE A 210 -10.19 -13.80 47.93
N GLN A 211 -8.98 -13.30 48.15
CA GLN A 211 -7.96 -13.99 48.93
C GLN A 211 -7.45 -13.10 50.05
N SER A 212 -7.24 -13.67 51.25
CA SER A 212 -6.68 -12.94 52.38
C SER A 212 -5.20 -12.64 52.15
N THR A 213 -4.82 -11.38 52.34
CA THR A 213 -3.42 -10.89 52.23
C THR A 213 -2.79 -10.58 53.57
N LYS A 214 -3.48 -10.89 54.67
CA LYS A 214 -3.06 -10.54 56.03
C LYS A 214 -1.79 -11.30 56.43
N GLY A 215 -0.68 -10.58 56.56
CA GLY A 215 0.58 -11.08 57.11
C GLY A 215 1.50 -11.83 56.13
N LEU A 216 1.29 -11.69 54.82
CA LEU A 216 2.13 -12.30 53.78
C LEU A 216 3.41 -11.49 53.50
N SER A 217 4.50 -12.17 53.13
CA SER A 217 5.72 -11.53 52.59
C SER A 217 5.50 -11.07 51.14
N GLU A 218 6.40 -10.25 50.56
CA GLU A 218 6.27 -9.79 49.16
C GLU A 218 6.23 -10.94 48.14
N GLU A 219 7.04 -12.00 48.34
CA GLU A 219 7.03 -13.20 47.48
C GLU A 219 5.75 -14.03 47.65
N ASP A 220 5.25 -14.14 48.88
CA ASP A 220 4.00 -14.84 49.16
C ASP A 220 2.78 -14.06 48.66
N LEU A 221 2.87 -12.73 48.59
CA LEU A 221 1.82 -11.85 48.07
C LEU A 221 1.65 -12.02 46.56
N GLU A 222 2.75 -12.04 45.78
CA GLU A 222 2.68 -12.32 44.34
C GLU A 222 2.09 -13.71 44.06
N THR A 223 2.49 -14.70 44.86
CA THR A 223 1.98 -16.07 44.76
C THR A 223 0.48 -16.14 45.10
N ALA A 224 0.02 -15.39 46.10
CA ALA A 224 -1.39 -15.29 46.47
C ALA A 224 -2.22 -14.56 45.43
N ILE A 225 -1.69 -13.53 44.77
CA ILE A 225 -2.36 -12.82 43.66
C ILE A 225 -2.56 -13.76 42.48
N ASP A 226 -1.54 -14.54 42.12
CA ASP A 226 -1.64 -15.52 41.03
C ASP A 226 -2.57 -16.69 41.37
N ALA A 227 -2.63 -17.11 42.64
CA ALA A 227 -3.61 -18.07 43.13
C ALA A 227 -5.04 -17.53 43.01
N CYS A 228 -5.27 -16.27 43.41
CA CYS A 228 -6.56 -15.59 43.31
C CYS A 228 -7.05 -15.48 41.85
N ARG A 229 -6.13 -15.17 40.91
CA ARG A 229 -6.43 -15.20 39.46
C ARG A 229 -6.81 -16.59 38.95
N LYS A 230 -6.12 -17.63 39.41
CA LYS A 230 -6.45 -19.03 39.05
C LYS A 230 -7.80 -19.44 39.62
N GLU A 231 -8.09 -19.06 40.86
CA GLU A 231 -9.37 -19.34 41.51
C GLU A 231 -10.54 -18.68 40.76
N ALA A 232 -10.40 -17.41 40.37
CA ALA A 232 -11.41 -16.71 39.58
C ALA A 232 -11.71 -17.42 38.24
N ARG A 233 -10.71 -18.08 37.63
CA ARG A 233 -10.91 -18.88 36.41
C ARG A 233 -11.59 -20.21 36.70
N LEU A 234 -11.16 -20.91 37.75
CA LEU A 234 -11.72 -22.21 38.14
C LEU A 234 -13.20 -22.12 38.52
N GLN A 235 -13.63 -21.02 39.15
CA GLN A 235 -15.03 -20.78 39.51
C GLN A 235 -15.98 -20.73 38.29
N LEU A 236 -15.45 -20.58 37.07
CA LEU A 236 -16.23 -20.56 35.83
C LEU A 236 -16.36 -21.92 35.15
N ASP A 237 -15.50 -22.88 35.52
CA ASP A 237 -15.43 -24.21 34.90
C ASP A 237 -16.22 -25.27 35.69
N VAL A 238 -16.60 -24.98 36.94
CA VAL A 238 -17.28 -25.93 37.83
C VAL A 238 -18.80 -25.86 37.63
N GLU A 239 -19.41 -26.98 37.18
CA GLU A 239 -20.85 -27.10 36.94
C GLU A 239 -21.74 -26.93 38.20
N GLU A 240 -21.14 -26.99 39.40
CA GLU A 240 -21.84 -27.02 40.70
C GLU A 240 -22.01 -25.65 41.39
N PHE A 241 -21.45 -24.55 40.87
CA PHE A 241 -21.62 -23.23 41.51
C PHE A 241 -23.01 -22.62 41.23
N GLU A 242 -23.74 -22.26 42.29
CA GLU A 242 -24.97 -21.48 42.17
C GLU A 242 -24.66 -20.10 41.58
N ILE A 243 -25.04 -19.90 40.32
CA ILE A 243 -24.84 -18.60 39.65
C ILE A 243 -25.82 -17.59 40.23
N GLU A 244 -25.28 -16.58 40.92
CA GLU A 244 -26.06 -15.44 41.41
C GLU A 244 -26.50 -14.57 40.23
N ARG A 245 -27.78 -14.19 40.22
CA ARG A 245 -28.37 -13.39 39.13
C ARG A 245 -28.77 -12.01 39.63
N PHE A 246 -28.31 -11.00 38.90
CA PHE A 246 -28.63 -9.60 39.15
C PHE A 246 -29.28 -8.97 37.92
N CYS A 247 -30.10 -7.95 38.14
CA CYS A 247 -30.57 -7.04 37.11
C CYS A 247 -30.04 -5.66 37.43
N LEU A 248 -29.28 -5.10 36.49
CA LEU A 248 -28.88 -3.70 36.56
C LEU A 248 -29.89 -2.90 35.75
N ARG A 249 -30.66 -2.06 36.41
CA ARG A 249 -31.64 -1.16 35.79
C ARG A 249 -31.08 0.26 35.73
N GLN A 250 -31.32 0.90 34.59
CA GLN A 250 -31.08 2.33 34.40
C GLN A 250 -32.43 3.07 34.41
N ALA A 251 -32.74 3.75 35.51
CA ALA A 251 -33.97 4.54 35.66
C ALA A 251 -33.61 5.99 36.02
N ASN A 252 -34.08 6.97 35.22
CA ASN A 252 -33.91 8.41 35.47
C ASN A 252 -32.46 8.86 35.77
N GLY A 253 -31.46 8.25 35.12
CA GLY A 253 -30.04 8.59 35.31
C GLY A 253 -29.38 7.99 36.56
N HIS A 254 -30.10 7.18 37.34
CA HIS A 254 -29.55 6.40 38.44
C HIS A 254 -29.44 4.92 38.06
N LEU A 255 -28.39 4.27 38.58
CA LEU A 255 -28.13 2.85 38.41
C LEU A 255 -28.59 2.11 39.67
N GLU A 256 -29.47 1.13 39.50
CA GLU A 256 -29.98 0.29 40.59
C GLU A 256 -29.69 -1.18 40.28
N LEU A 257 -29.12 -1.89 41.25
CA LEU A 257 -28.81 -3.32 41.17
C LEU A 257 -29.82 -4.09 42.02
N GLU A 258 -30.60 -4.97 41.39
CA GLU A 258 -31.58 -5.84 42.05
C GLU A 258 -31.17 -7.30 41.91
N SER A 259 -31.24 -8.09 42.99
CA SER A 259 -31.09 -9.55 42.93
C SER A 259 -32.34 -10.21 42.34
N GLN A 260 -32.17 -11.18 41.44
CA GLN A 260 -33.28 -11.94 40.84
C GLN A 260 -33.30 -13.40 41.30
N ASP A 261 -34.51 -13.93 41.54
CA ASP A 261 -34.72 -15.35 41.82
C ASP A 261 -34.37 -16.23 40.61
N ALA A 262 -33.72 -17.37 40.87
CA ALA A 262 -33.17 -18.29 39.87
C ALA A 262 -34.19 -18.87 38.86
N SER A 263 -35.50 -18.72 39.10
CA SER A 263 -36.59 -19.34 38.33
C SER A 263 -37.07 -18.53 37.11
N LEU A 264 -36.68 -17.25 36.95
CA LEU A 264 -37.31 -16.33 35.99
C LEU A 264 -36.51 -16.01 34.70
N SER A 265 -35.31 -16.56 34.49
CA SER A 265 -34.52 -16.27 33.28
C SER A 265 -33.84 -17.50 32.65
N ALA A 266 -34.66 -18.41 32.11
CA ALA A 266 -34.16 -19.52 31.30
C ALA A 266 -33.45 -19.02 30.02
N LYS A 267 -32.12 -19.22 29.91
CA LYS A 267 -31.38 -19.45 28.64
C LYS A 267 -29.85 -19.61 28.75
N VAL A 268 -29.21 -19.42 29.91
CA VAL A 268 -27.74 -19.62 30.07
C VAL A 268 -27.50 -20.55 31.26
N THR A 269 -26.94 -21.74 30.99
CA THR A 269 -26.56 -22.77 31.96
C THR A 269 -25.08 -22.69 32.30
N ALA A 270 -24.65 -23.19 33.46
CA ALA A 270 -23.25 -23.17 33.90
C ALA A 270 -22.28 -23.79 32.86
N GLY A 271 -22.69 -24.88 32.19
CA GLY A 271 -21.88 -25.51 31.13
C GLY A 271 -21.60 -24.62 29.90
N SER A 272 -22.47 -23.64 29.59
CA SER A 272 -22.22 -22.69 28.50
C SER A 272 -21.21 -21.58 28.85
N ILE A 273 -20.91 -21.39 30.14
CA ILE A 273 -19.95 -20.39 30.62
C ILE A 273 -18.53 -20.98 30.67
N GLY A 274 -18.37 -22.26 31.02
CA GLY A 274 -17.07 -22.94 31.01
C GLY A 274 -16.43 -23.03 29.61
N GLU A 275 -17.22 -23.18 28.55
CA GLU A 275 -16.70 -23.14 27.16
C GLU A 275 -16.17 -21.75 26.75
N ILE A 276 -16.61 -20.70 27.46
CA ILE A 276 -16.39 -19.30 27.13
C ILE A 276 -15.39 -18.62 28.11
N SER A 277 -15.14 -19.25 29.27
CA SER A 277 -14.32 -18.74 30.38
C SER A 277 -12.88 -18.38 29.95
N GLY A 278 -12.32 -19.11 28.98
CA GLY A 278 -11.00 -18.86 28.41
C GLY A 278 -10.85 -17.51 27.70
N GLY A 279 -11.96 -16.84 27.36
CA GLY A 279 -11.95 -15.52 26.72
C GLY A 279 -12.17 -14.33 27.66
N PHE A 280 -12.42 -14.55 28.97
CA PHE A 280 -12.69 -13.45 29.90
C PHE A 280 -11.43 -12.62 30.21
N GLU A 281 -11.60 -11.30 30.26
CA GLU A 281 -10.54 -10.36 30.59
C GLU A 281 -10.55 -10.02 32.08
N GLU A 282 -9.39 -9.63 32.63
CA GLU A 282 -9.28 -9.06 33.97
C GLU A 282 -9.88 -7.65 33.96
N LEU A 283 -11.04 -7.47 34.59
CA LEU A 283 -11.79 -6.22 34.59
C LEU A 283 -11.37 -5.29 35.72
N ALA A 284 -11.06 -5.87 36.90
CA ALA A 284 -10.55 -5.16 38.05
C ALA A 284 -9.76 -6.11 38.96
N ALA A 285 -8.69 -5.59 39.56
CA ALA A 285 -7.94 -6.25 40.61
C ALA A 285 -7.43 -5.20 41.59
N GLY A 286 -7.39 -5.53 42.88
CA GLY A 286 -6.90 -4.61 43.90
C GLY A 286 -7.09 -5.13 45.31
N SER A 287 -6.51 -4.40 46.26
CA SER A 287 -6.77 -4.62 47.69
C SER A 287 -8.06 -3.91 48.11
N THR A 288 -8.80 -4.48 49.05
CA THR A 288 -9.89 -3.78 49.74
C THR A 288 -9.35 -2.59 50.56
N GLU A 289 -10.24 -1.66 50.93
CA GLU A 289 -9.86 -0.42 51.64
C GLU A 289 -9.11 -0.67 52.96
N ASP A 290 -9.37 -1.80 53.61
CA ASP A 290 -8.70 -2.23 54.84
C ASP A 290 -7.35 -2.95 54.60
N GLY A 291 -6.97 -3.21 53.35
CA GLY A 291 -5.73 -3.90 52.96
C GLY A 291 -5.67 -5.39 53.33
N GLU A 292 -6.74 -5.94 53.91
CA GLU A 292 -6.76 -7.32 54.42
C GLU A 292 -7.05 -8.39 53.35
N PHE A 293 -7.67 -8.01 52.23
CA PHE A 293 -8.01 -8.93 51.14
C PHE A 293 -7.59 -8.37 49.79
N TYR A 294 -7.25 -9.27 48.86
CA TYR A 294 -7.03 -8.98 47.46
C TYR A 294 -8.12 -9.64 46.62
N TYR A 295 -8.81 -8.85 45.79
CA TYR A 295 -9.87 -9.34 44.92
C TYR A 295 -9.45 -9.29 43.47
N VAL A 296 -9.95 -10.24 42.68
CA VAL A 296 -9.81 -10.29 41.23
C VAL A 296 -11.19 -10.52 40.63
N ILE A 297 -11.57 -9.66 39.68
CA ILE A 297 -12.81 -9.77 38.91
C ILE A 297 -12.47 -10.07 37.45
N LEU A 298 -12.85 -11.26 37.00
CA LEU A 298 -12.79 -11.65 35.59
C LEU A 298 -14.18 -11.55 34.97
N GLY A 299 -14.29 -11.16 33.70
CA GLY A 299 -15.59 -11.20 33.05
C GLY A 299 -15.64 -10.65 31.63
N GLY A 300 -16.86 -10.56 31.12
CA GLY A 300 -17.13 -10.04 29.79
C GLY A 300 -18.61 -9.84 29.48
N VAL A 301 -18.88 -9.25 28.31
CA VAL A 301 -20.23 -9.01 27.80
C VAL A 301 -20.67 -10.21 26.98
N LEU A 302 -21.83 -10.78 27.30
CA LEU A 302 -22.47 -11.85 26.55
C LEU A 302 -23.52 -11.27 25.61
N GLY A 303 -23.42 -11.67 24.34
CA GLY A 303 -24.41 -11.39 23.31
C GLY A 303 -25.76 -12.07 23.57
N PRO A 304 -26.81 -11.74 22.78
CA PRO A 304 -28.15 -12.33 22.92
C PRO A 304 -28.16 -13.83 22.67
N ASN A 305 -27.18 -14.33 21.92
CA ASN A 305 -26.98 -15.74 21.60
C ASN A 305 -26.12 -16.47 22.65
N GLY A 306 -25.61 -15.78 23.68
CA GLY A 306 -24.76 -16.37 24.72
C GLY A 306 -23.26 -16.33 24.43
N ASN A 307 -22.83 -15.96 23.21
CA ASN A 307 -21.42 -15.85 22.85
C ASN A 307 -20.75 -14.65 23.54
N LEU A 308 -19.47 -14.80 23.91
CA LEU A 308 -18.66 -13.70 24.41
C LEU A 308 -18.35 -12.70 23.31
N GLU A 309 -18.64 -11.44 23.59
CA GLU A 309 -18.20 -10.33 22.76
C GLU A 309 -16.82 -9.89 23.25
N ALA A 310 -15.77 -10.21 22.48
CA ALA A 310 -14.36 -9.90 22.78
C ALA A 310 -14.07 -8.39 22.98
N HIS A 311 -15.05 -7.52 22.72
CA HIS A 311 -14.92 -6.07 22.84
C HIS A 311 -16.05 -5.49 23.69
N GLY A 312 -15.91 -5.60 25.02
CA GLY A 312 -16.78 -4.96 26.02
C GLY A 312 -16.82 -3.42 25.95
N ARG A 313 -16.12 -2.80 24.99
CA ARG A 313 -16.17 -1.36 24.70
C ARG A 313 -17.18 -1.09 23.58
N TRP A 314 -18.48 -1.14 23.89
CA TRP A 314 -19.50 -0.52 23.03
C TRP A 314 -19.33 1.01 23.06
N LEU A 315 -19.32 1.65 21.88
CA LEU A 315 -18.71 2.96 21.58
C LEU A 315 -19.43 4.22 22.10
N PRO A 316 -18.80 5.43 22.08
CA PRO A 316 -17.39 5.75 21.77
C PRO A 316 -16.59 6.27 22.98
N TYR A 317 -15.27 6.47 22.80
CA TYR A 317 -14.53 7.45 23.60
C TYR A 317 -15.30 8.78 23.56
N PRO A 318 -15.44 9.52 24.68
CA PRO A 318 -16.11 10.83 24.71
C PRO A 318 -15.62 11.81 23.62
N MET A 319 -14.41 11.58 23.11
CA MET A 319 -13.78 12.32 22.02
C MET A 319 -14.48 12.22 20.64
N LEU A 320 -15.24 11.16 20.35
CA LEU A 320 -15.92 11.00 19.04
C LEU A 320 -17.32 11.59 19.01
N VAL A 321 -17.92 11.93 20.15
CA VAL A 321 -19.27 12.53 20.20
C VAL A 321 -19.39 13.82 19.37
N PRO A 322 -18.41 14.77 19.43
CA PRO A 322 -18.39 15.90 18.52
C PRO A 322 -18.37 15.50 17.04
N MET A 323 -17.68 14.40 16.73
CA MET A 323 -17.60 13.91 15.36
C MET A 323 -18.91 13.35 14.86
N MET A 324 -19.64 12.60 15.68
CA MET A 324 -20.97 12.08 15.32
C MET A 324 -21.94 13.21 14.98
N LEU A 325 -21.92 14.31 15.75
CA LEU A 325 -22.74 15.50 15.47
C LEU A 325 -22.27 16.26 14.21
N GLY A 326 -20.96 16.41 14.02
CA GLY A 326 -20.39 17.00 12.81
C GLY A 326 -20.75 16.19 11.55
N THR A 327 -20.67 14.86 11.62
CA THR A 327 -21.08 13.96 10.54
C THR A 327 -22.59 14.05 10.27
N ALA A 328 -23.43 14.07 11.31
CA ALA A 328 -24.87 14.26 11.15
C ALA A 328 -25.20 15.56 10.43
N MET A 329 -24.44 16.63 10.71
CA MET A 329 -24.56 17.89 10.00
C MET A 329 -24.11 17.78 8.54
N PHE A 330 -23.02 17.08 8.24
CA PHE A 330 -22.59 16.84 6.84
C PHE A 330 -23.62 16.04 6.03
N VAL A 331 -24.32 15.09 6.65
CA VAL A 331 -25.45 14.37 6.03
C VAL A 331 -26.65 15.31 5.84
N GLU A 332 -26.94 16.23 6.78
CA GLU A 332 -28.02 17.20 6.61
C GLU A 332 -27.75 18.20 5.46
N THR A 333 -26.49 18.59 5.28
CA THR A 333 -26.08 19.53 4.22
C THR A 333 -25.85 18.86 2.87
N GLY A 334 -25.91 17.52 2.79
CA GLY A 334 -25.80 16.76 1.55
C GLY A 334 -24.37 16.47 1.07
N TYR A 335 -23.33 16.70 1.88
CA TYR A 335 -21.93 16.40 1.50
C TYR A 335 -21.59 14.90 1.57
N LEU A 336 -22.56 14.07 1.94
CA LEU A 336 -22.43 12.61 2.05
C LEU A 336 -23.53 11.88 1.26
N ASP A 337 -24.14 12.57 0.29
CA ASP A 337 -25.23 12.01 -0.52
C ASP A 337 -24.72 11.43 -1.86
N THR A 338 -23.40 11.36 -2.07
CA THR A 338 -22.79 10.93 -3.33
C THR A 338 -22.64 9.41 -3.45
N GLY A 339 -22.67 8.90 -4.69
CA GLY A 339 -22.42 7.48 -4.98
C GLY A 339 -23.44 6.52 -4.37
N THR A 340 -23.00 5.66 -3.44
CA THR A 340 -23.88 4.74 -2.69
C THR A 340 -24.51 5.37 -1.44
N ASP A 341 -24.40 6.69 -1.28
CA ASP A 341 -24.91 7.47 -0.14
C ASP A 341 -24.30 7.01 1.19
N PRO A 342 -23.05 7.41 1.51
CA PRO A 342 -22.45 7.14 2.81
C PRO A 342 -23.30 7.66 3.98
N GLY A 343 -24.12 8.71 3.79
CA GLY A 343 -25.09 9.18 4.77
C GLY A 343 -26.17 8.14 5.10
N TYR A 344 -26.70 7.47 4.09
CA TYR A 344 -27.64 6.35 4.22
C TYR A 344 -26.99 5.14 4.89
N GLU A 345 -25.77 4.79 4.51
CA GLU A 345 -25.02 3.70 5.14
C GLU A 345 -24.82 3.97 6.65
N LEU A 346 -24.40 5.18 7.02
CA LEU A 346 -24.26 5.59 8.42
C LEU A 346 -25.60 5.50 9.18
N GLY A 347 -26.71 5.94 8.58
CA GLY A 347 -28.03 5.85 9.18
C GLY A 347 -28.46 4.40 9.46
N ASN A 348 -28.18 3.49 8.53
CA ASN A 348 -28.45 2.06 8.69
C ASN A 348 -27.56 1.43 9.77
N LEU A 349 -26.26 1.72 9.76
CA LEU A 349 -25.31 1.24 10.77
C LEU A 349 -25.67 1.74 12.19
N SER A 350 -26.10 3.00 12.31
CA SER A 350 -26.63 3.56 13.56
C SER A 350 -27.86 2.80 14.06
N THR A 351 -28.76 2.41 13.16
CA THR A 351 -29.96 1.64 13.51
C THR A 351 -29.60 0.21 13.93
N GLY A 352 -28.73 -0.46 13.16
CA GLY A 352 -28.23 -1.80 13.48
C GLY A 352 -27.50 -1.86 14.82
N MET A 353 -26.66 -0.86 15.12
CA MET A 353 -26.00 -0.73 16.43
C MET A 353 -27.02 -0.63 17.58
N LEU A 354 -28.08 0.17 17.42
CA LEU A 354 -29.14 0.31 18.44
C LEU A 354 -29.99 -0.97 18.59
N GLN A 355 -30.05 -1.81 17.57
CA GLN A 355 -30.66 -3.16 17.65
C GLN A 355 -29.71 -4.19 18.28
N GLY A 356 -28.46 -3.82 18.54
CA GLY A 356 -27.45 -4.69 19.12
C GLY A 356 -26.66 -5.52 18.11
N ASP A 357 -26.55 -5.07 16.86
CA ASP A 357 -25.69 -5.71 15.87
C ASP A 357 -24.21 -5.31 16.04
N LEU A 358 -23.37 -6.30 16.37
CA LEU A 358 -21.94 -6.10 16.62
C LEU A 358 -21.15 -5.69 15.35
N PRO A 359 -21.33 -6.35 14.19
CA PRO A 359 -20.78 -5.87 12.92
C PRO A 359 -21.09 -4.41 12.61
N SER A 360 -22.35 -3.99 12.72
CA SER A 360 -22.74 -2.59 12.47
C SER A 360 -22.02 -1.63 13.42
N LYS A 361 -21.91 -1.98 14.70
CA LYS A 361 -21.17 -1.20 15.71
C LYS A 361 -19.70 -1.01 15.33
N GLU A 362 -18.98 -2.07 14.96
CA GLU A 362 -17.55 -1.98 14.65
C GLU A 362 -17.29 -1.19 13.36
N ARG A 363 -18.14 -1.36 12.34
CA ARG A 363 -18.06 -0.58 11.11
C ARG A 363 -18.34 0.91 11.37
N LEU A 364 -19.34 1.20 12.20
CA LEU A 364 -19.66 2.57 12.61
C LEU A 364 -18.51 3.22 13.39
N ARG A 365 -17.82 2.45 14.26
CA ARG A 365 -16.60 2.91 14.94
C ARG A 365 -15.50 3.28 13.97
N ALA A 366 -15.21 2.38 13.04
CA ALA A 366 -14.15 2.58 12.06
C ALA A 366 -14.42 3.87 11.26
N ALA A 367 -15.66 4.03 10.78
CA ALA A 367 -16.09 5.22 10.06
C ALA A 367 -15.88 6.52 10.88
N TYR A 368 -16.39 6.59 12.12
CA TYR A 368 -16.20 7.80 12.94
C TYR A 368 -14.73 8.05 13.32
N TRP A 369 -13.93 7.00 13.46
CA TRP A 369 -12.50 7.13 13.70
C TRP A 369 -11.78 7.70 12.48
N SER A 370 -12.13 7.26 11.27
CA SER A 370 -11.60 7.81 10.02
C SER A 370 -12.00 9.26 9.82
N ILE A 371 -13.27 9.58 10.02
CA ILE A 371 -13.79 10.96 9.97
C ILE A 371 -13.07 11.85 11.01
N TYR A 372 -12.85 11.37 12.23
CA TYR A 372 -12.08 12.08 13.26
C TYR A 372 -10.66 12.40 12.77
N GLN A 373 -9.97 11.44 12.16
CA GLN A 373 -8.62 11.64 11.66
C GLN A 373 -8.57 12.72 10.57
N LEU A 374 -9.51 12.69 9.63
CA LEU A 374 -9.66 13.74 8.62
C LEU A 374 -9.92 15.11 9.27
N ALA A 375 -10.90 15.18 10.17
CA ALA A 375 -11.28 16.40 10.87
C ALA A 375 -10.17 16.99 11.76
N SER A 376 -9.23 16.15 12.21
CA SER A 376 -8.08 16.59 13.01
C SER A 376 -7.00 17.29 12.18
N ARG A 377 -7.01 17.11 10.85
CA ARG A 377 -5.98 17.61 9.91
C ARG A 377 -6.52 18.60 8.89
N LEU A 378 -7.79 18.51 8.54
CA LEU A 378 -8.47 19.34 7.54
C LEU A 378 -9.39 20.36 8.22
N ASN A 379 -9.57 21.51 7.58
CA ASN A 379 -10.62 22.46 7.96
C ASN A 379 -11.99 22.01 7.42
N TRP A 380 -13.05 22.72 7.80
CA TRP A 380 -14.42 22.32 7.47
C TRP A 380 -14.66 22.26 5.94
N GLY A 381 -14.25 23.27 5.19
CA GLY A 381 -14.42 23.34 3.74
C GLY A 381 -13.58 22.31 2.98
N GLN A 382 -12.36 22.03 3.43
CA GLN A 382 -11.52 20.96 2.88
C GLN A 382 -12.16 19.58 3.08
N MET A 383 -12.75 19.37 4.25
CA MET A 383 -13.43 18.13 4.58
C MET A 383 -14.74 17.97 3.81
N ALA A 384 -15.52 19.05 3.67
CA ALA A 384 -16.77 19.04 2.89
C ALA A 384 -16.51 18.65 1.42
N GLU A 385 -15.53 19.30 0.77
CA GLU A 385 -15.18 19.00 -0.62
C GLU A 385 -14.68 17.57 -0.80
N LEU A 386 -13.86 17.10 0.14
CA LEU A 386 -13.27 15.76 0.06
C LEU A 386 -14.29 14.65 0.33
N LEU A 387 -15.22 14.86 1.26
CA LEU A 387 -16.25 13.89 1.58
C LEU A 387 -17.25 13.76 0.43
N ASP A 388 -17.51 14.85 -0.29
CA ASP A 388 -18.35 14.85 -1.50
C ASP A 388 -17.77 13.94 -2.59
N SER A 389 -16.44 13.93 -2.76
CA SER A 389 -15.74 13.03 -3.70
C SER A 389 -15.64 11.57 -3.23
N CYS A 390 -16.11 11.21 -2.04
CA CYS A 390 -16.01 9.84 -1.50
C CYS A 390 -17.29 9.04 -1.80
N PRO A 391 -17.25 8.02 -2.68
CA PRO A 391 -18.47 7.31 -3.10
C PRO A 391 -19.11 6.42 -2.02
N ASN A 392 -18.35 6.00 -0.99
CA ASN A 392 -18.81 5.10 0.07
C ASN A 392 -17.97 5.25 1.36
N LEU A 393 -18.34 4.58 2.45
CA LEU A 393 -17.58 4.64 3.72
C LEU A 393 -16.16 4.06 3.61
N GLN A 394 -15.94 3.07 2.74
CA GLN A 394 -14.59 2.53 2.51
C GLN A 394 -13.66 3.58 1.90
N ALA A 395 -14.16 4.42 0.98
CA ALA A 395 -13.41 5.52 0.40
C ALA A 395 -13.00 6.56 1.46
N VAL A 396 -13.87 6.83 2.44
CA VAL A 396 -13.56 7.70 3.59
C VAL A 396 -12.46 7.07 4.46
N ASP A 397 -12.55 5.76 4.73
CA ASP A 397 -11.53 5.01 5.47
C ASP A 397 -10.17 4.98 4.75
N ASP A 398 -10.20 4.79 3.43
CA ASP A 398 -9.03 4.79 2.56
C ASP A 398 -8.38 6.17 2.51
N MET A 399 -9.19 7.23 2.42
CA MET A 399 -8.68 8.60 2.47
C MET A 399 -8.06 8.93 3.83
N ALA A 400 -8.68 8.48 4.94
CA ALA A 400 -8.07 8.60 6.25
C ALA A 400 -6.74 7.82 6.33
N ALA A 401 -6.63 6.66 5.70
CA ALA A 401 -5.38 5.90 5.60
C ALA A 401 -4.30 6.66 4.83
N LEU A 402 -4.65 7.30 3.72
CA LEU A 402 -3.72 8.12 2.95
C LEU A 402 -3.24 9.35 3.75
N VAL A 403 -4.13 10.01 4.50
CA VAL A 403 -3.74 11.11 5.40
C VAL A 403 -2.80 10.60 6.49
N ARG A 404 -3.03 9.40 7.06
CA ARG A 404 -2.09 8.79 8.02
C ARG A 404 -0.71 8.54 7.40
N LEU A 405 -0.67 8.05 6.16
CA LEU A 405 0.58 7.82 5.41
C LEU A 405 1.38 9.12 5.28
N ALA A 406 0.72 10.20 4.83
CA ALA A 406 1.34 11.51 4.67
C ALA A 406 1.96 12.05 5.98
N PHE A 407 1.39 11.73 7.15
CA PHE A 407 1.88 12.19 8.45
C PHE A 407 2.68 11.14 9.25
N SER A 408 2.99 9.98 8.67
CA SER A 408 3.65 8.86 9.38
C SER A 408 4.98 9.29 10.02
N LYS A 409 5.88 9.89 9.22
CA LYS A 409 7.20 10.39 9.65
C LYS A 409 7.10 11.47 10.73
N THR A 410 6.18 12.42 10.59
CA THR A 410 5.98 13.45 11.61
C THR A 410 5.42 12.88 12.92
N SER A 411 4.55 11.88 12.85
CA SER A 411 4.00 11.20 14.03
C SER A 411 5.11 10.44 14.78
N GLU A 412 5.97 9.74 14.05
CA GLU A 412 7.13 9.03 14.62
C GLU A 412 8.07 10.01 15.33
N LEU A 413 8.48 11.09 14.66
CA LEU A 413 9.36 12.12 15.24
C LEU A 413 8.73 12.81 16.46
N ASN A 414 7.44 13.13 16.42
CA ASN A 414 6.73 13.69 17.58
C ASN A 414 6.70 12.72 18.77
N SER A 415 6.53 11.42 18.50
CA SER A 415 6.55 10.40 19.54
C SER A 415 7.93 10.29 20.19
N ARG A 416 9.01 10.33 19.38
CA ARG A 416 10.40 10.35 19.85
C ARG A 416 10.72 11.60 20.65
N LYS A 417 10.29 12.78 20.18
CA LYS A 417 10.38 14.04 20.92
C LYS A 417 9.76 13.94 22.31
N LYS A 418 8.54 13.39 22.41
CA LYS A 418 7.83 13.25 23.68
C LYS A 418 8.54 12.28 24.63
N ARG A 419 9.15 11.21 24.11
CA ARG A 419 9.97 10.27 24.90
C ARG A 419 11.23 10.96 25.45
N LEU A 420 11.93 11.72 24.61
CA LEU A 420 13.13 12.46 25.02
C LEU A 420 12.82 13.55 26.05
N LEU A 421 11.73 14.29 25.91
CA LEU A 421 11.30 15.29 26.91
C LEU A 421 11.05 14.64 28.28
N ARG A 422 10.35 13.50 28.31
CA ARG A 422 10.14 12.75 29.57
C ARG A 422 11.45 12.23 30.16
N LEU A 423 12.39 11.84 29.31
CA LEU A 423 13.71 11.38 29.73
C LEU A 423 14.52 12.54 30.33
N GLN A 424 14.47 13.71 29.70
CA GLN A 424 15.09 14.94 30.20
C GLN A 424 14.55 15.33 31.58
N ASP A 425 13.23 15.27 31.78
CA ASP A 425 12.58 15.59 33.06
C ASP A 425 13.00 14.65 34.21
N ASN A 426 13.38 13.40 33.89
CA ASN A 426 13.77 12.37 34.85
C ASN A 426 15.29 12.25 35.08
N LEU A 427 16.12 13.01 34.35
CA LEU A 427 17.58 12.95 34.47
C LEU A 427 18.12 13.92 35.53
N SER A 428 19.01 13.43 36.39
CA SER A 428 19.71 14.24 37.40
C SER A 428 21.10 14.73 36.94
N ASP A 429 21.69 14.10 35.93
CA ASP A 429 23.06 14.34 35.45
C ASP A 429 23.08 15.43 34.36
N GLU A 430 23.80 16.54 34.60
CA GLU A 430 23.85 17.71 33.71
C GLU A 430 24.47 17.39 32.33
N ASN A 431 25.50 16.54 32.26
CA ASN A 431 26.13 16.19 30.98
C ASN A 431 25.16 15.42 30.07
N LYS A 432 24.33 14.54 30.66
CA LYS A 432 23.30 13.79 29.93
C LYS A 432 22.13 14.69 29.53
N LYS A 433 21.80 15.70 30.33
CA LYS A 433 20.80 16.70 29.95
C LYS A 433 21.24 17.53 28.74
N GLU A 434 22.51 17.90 28.65
CA GLU A 434 23.06 18.62 27.49
C GLU A 434 23.03 17.76 26.22
N GLU A 435 23.39 16.47 26.32
CA GLU A 435 23.30 15.52 25.21
C GLU A 435 21.85 15.38 24.70
N VAL A 436 20.89 15.18 25.61
CA VAL A 436 19.46 15.11 25.28
C VAL A 436 18.95 16.43 24.71
N ALA A 437 19.41 17.58 25.21
CA ALA A 437 19.03 18.89 24.66
C ALA A 437 19.55 19.08 23.22
N SER A 438 20.77 18.60 22.93
CA SER A 438 21.33 18.62 21.58
C SER A 438 20.56 17.71 20.61
N GLU A 439 20.14 16.52 21.07
CA GLU A 439 19.30 15.60 20.30
C GLU A 439 17.91 16.19 20.07
N LEU A 440 17.32 16.87 21.06
CA LEU A 440 16.04 17.56 20.90
C LEU A 440 16.11 18.67 19.85
N ASN A 441 17.22 19.41 19.77
CA ASN A 441 17.42 20.45 18.77
C ASN A 441 17.56 19.86 17.36
N SER A 442 18.35 18.79 17.19
CA SER A 442 18.48 18.13 15.88
C SER A 442 17.17 17.47 15.44
N LEU A 443 16.44 16.88 16.37
CA LEU A 443 15.11 16.30 16.11
C LEU A 443 14.08 17.39 15.78
N GLN A 444 14.17 18.57 16.37
CA GLN A 444 13.30 19.69 16.03
C GLN A 444 13.51 20.13 14.57
N LEU A 445 14.76 20.24 14.11
CA LEU A 445 15.08 20.52 12.70
C LEU A 445 14.53 19.45 11.76
N GLN A 446 14.73 18.17 12.08
CA GLN A 446 14.18 17.06 11.30
C GLN A 446 12.65 17.09 11.25
N LEU A 447 12.01 17.47 12.35
CA LEU A 447 10.57 17.57 12.46
C LEU A 447 10.03 18.73 11.62
N ASP A 448 10.73 19.85 11.54
CA ASP A 448 10.33 20.99 10.72
C ASP A 448 10.48 20.68 9.21
N HIS A 449 11.54 19.97 8.79
CA HIS A 449 11.62 19.42 7.43
C HIS A 449 10.50 18.41 7.15
N ALA A 450 10.30 17.43 8.03
CA ALA A 450 9.26 16.42 7.86
C ALA A 450 7.85 17.03 7.84
N ARG A 451 7.61 18.16 8.52
CA ARG A 451 6.33 18.89 8.42
C ARG A 451 6.11 19.51 7.05
N ALA A 452 7.15 20.03 6.42
CA ALA A 452 7.07 20.57 5.07
C ALA A 452 6.78 19.45 4.06
N ASP A 453 7.50 18.33 4.17
CA ASP A 453 7.29 17.12 3.35
C ASP A 453 5.86 16.58 3.52
N SER A 454 5.42 16.33 4.76
CA SER A 454 4.06 15.86 5.06
C SER A 454 2.96 16.80 4.56
N ALA A 455 3.21 18.11 4.50
CA ALA A 455 2.26 19.06 3.96
C ALA A 455 2.13 18.96 2.44
N LEU A 456 3.23 18.66 1.74
CA LEU A 456 3.24 18.37 0.31
C LEU A 456 2.61 17.00 0.01
N ASP A 457 2.88 15.99 0.84
CA ASP A 457 2.31 14.66 0.71
C ASP A 457 0.80 14.69 0.92
N LEU A 458 0.33 15.37 1.97
CA LEU A 458 -1.10 15.60 2.20
C LEU A 458 -1.73 16.30 0.99
N ALA A 459 -1.07 17.30 0.43
CA ALA A 459 -1.59 18.02 -0.73
C ALA A 459 -1.66 17.14 -1.98
N THR A 460 -0.66 16.28 -2.18
CA THR A 460 -0.61 15.32 -3.28
C THR A 460 -1.73 14.29 -3.17
N VAL A 461 -1.92 13.70 -1.99
CA VAL A 461 -3.00 12.76 -1.72
C VAL A 461 -4.36 13.43 -1.90
N TYR A 462 -4.54 14.63 -1.32
CA TYR A 462 -5.80 15.36 -1.40
C TYR A 462 -6.16 15.68 -2.86
N ALA A 463 -5.20 16.22 -3.62
CA ALA A 463 -5.41 16.57 -5.02
C ALA A 463 -5.66 15.33 -5.89
N SER A 464 -4.95 14.23 -5.66
CA SER A 464 -5.16 12.99 -6.43
C SER A 464 -6.50 12.34 -6.12
N ALA A 465 -6.94 12.36 -4.86
CA ALA A 465 -8.28 11.88 -4.50
C ALA A 465 -9.38 12.73 -5.12
N LEU A 466 -9.25 14.06 -5.09
CA LEU A 466 -10.20 15.01 -5.66
C LEU A 466 -10.27 14.93 -7.20
N LEU A 467 -9.13 14.76 -7.88
CA LEU A 467 -9.09 14.68 -9.34
C LEU A 467 -9.54 13.32 -9.91
N SER A 468 -9.42 12.24 -9.14
CA SER A 468 -9.80 10.89 -9.56
C SER A 468 -11.19 10.46 -9.10
N ASP A 469 -11.81 11.19 -8.17
CA ASP A 469 -13.03 10.81 -7.44
C ASP A 469 -12.97 9.38 -6.84
N ASN A 470 -11.76 8.87 -6.59
CA ASN A 470 -11.54 7.49 -6.16
C ASN A 470 -10.32 7.35 -5.24
N PRO A 471 -10.44 7.70 -3.96
CA PRO A 471 -9.33 7.59 -3.00
C PRO A 471 -8.87 6.14 -2.81
N SER A 472 -9.74 5.15 -2.99
CA SER A 472 -9.39 3.73 -2.91
C SER A 472 -8.37 3.32 -3.98
N ALA A 473 -8.51 3.85 -5.20
CA ALA A 473 -7.55 3.60 -6.28
C ALA A 473 -6.18 4.22 -5.97
N VAL A 474 -6.16 5.43 -5.39
CA VAL A 474 -4.94 6.11 -4.94
C VAL A 474 -4.24 5.32 -3.84
N LEU A 475 -4.98 4.85 -2.83
CA LEU A 475 -4.42 4.02 -1.76
C LEU A 475 -3.87 2.69 -2.28
N ARG A 476 -4.60 2.05 -3.21
CA ARG A 476 -4.15 0.83 -3.86
C ARG A 476 -2.81 1.07 -4.57
N TYR A 477 -2.71 2.14 -5.35
CA TYR A 477 -1.50 2.51 -6.09
C TYR A 477 -0.26 2.62 -5.19
N ILE A 478 -0.37 3.36 -4.08
CA ILE A 478 0.75 3.55 -3.14
C ILE A 478 1.12 2.23 -2.46
N ARG A 479 0.13 1.44 -2.03
CA ARG A 479 0.36 0.15 -1.35
C ARG A 479 0.97 -0.91 -2.26
N THR A 480 0.57 -0.97 -3.53
CA THR A 480 1.04 -1.97 -4.49
C THR A 480 2.25 -1.51 -5.30
N TYR A 481 2.85 -0.37 -4.94
CA TYR A 481 3.96 0.19 -5.70
C TYR A 481 5.15 -0.79 -5.75
N PRO A 482 5.67 -1.16 -6.94
CA PRO A 482 6.53 -2.33 -7.11
C PRO A 482 8.01 -2.10 -6.74
N VAL A 483 8.38 -0.93 -6.22
CA VAL A 483 9.76 -0.60 -5.85
C VAL A 483 9.99 -0.89 -4.36
N SER A 484 11.00 -1.70 -4.07
CA SER A 484 11.45 -1.99 -2.70
C SER A 484 12.43 -0.92 -2.21
N GLY A 485 12.18 -0.32 -1.04
CA GLY A 485 13.09 0.62 -0.39
C GLY A 485 12.37 1.57 0.57
N ASP A 486 13.13 2.30 1.40
CA ASP A 486 12.56 3.32 2.30
C ASP A 486 11.89 4.49 1.55
N ASP A 487 12.22 4.68 0.26
CA ASP A 487 11.69 5.75 -0.60
C ASP A 487 10.43 5.35 -1.40
N GLN A 488 9.83 4.19 -1.13
CA GLN A 488 8.68 3.66 -1.89
C GLN A 488 7.53 4.67 -1.97
N ASP A 489 7.11 5.19 -0.81
CA ASP A 489 5.97 6.11 -0.70
C ASP A 489 6.29 7.45 -1.40
N GLU A 490 7.52 7.94 -1.28
CA GLU A 490 7.95 9.21 -1.90
C GLU A 490 7.91 9.14 -3.43
N ARG A 491 8.38 8.03 -4.00
CA ARG A 491 8.33 7.80 -5.46
C ARG A 491 6.89 7.63 -5.96
N ALA A 492 6.06 6.88 -5.23
CA ALA A 492 4.65 6.74 -5.58
C ALA A 492 3.94 8.11 -5.59
N LEU A 493 4.21 8.96 -4.60
CA LEU A 493 3.66 10.32 -4.55
C LEU A 493 4.23 11.23 -5.65
N ALA A 494 5.49 11.08 -6.03
CA ALA A 494 6.08 11.81 -7.16
C ALA A 494 5.42 11.43 -8.50
N ASP A 495 5.15 10.15 -8.72
CA ASP A 495 4.45 9.64 -9.89
C ASP A 495 3.03 10.20 -9.99
N LEU A 496 2.29 10.23 -8.87
CA LEU A 496 0.98 10.85 -8.80
C LEU A 496 1.04 12.35 -9.15
N ARG A 497 2.03 13.10 -8.62
CA ARG A 497 2.24 14.51 -8.96
C ARG A 497 2.51 14.71 -10.46
N SER A 498 3.35 13.86 -11.04
CA SER A 498 3.67 13.89 -12.47
C SER A 498 2.45 13.58 -13.33
N ALA A 499 1.59 12.64 -12.92
CA ALA A 499 0.37 12.32 -13.65
C ALA A 499 -0.69 13.43 -13.54
N MET A 500 -0.88 14.00 -12.34
CA MET A 500 -1.84 15.10 -12.10
C MET A 500 -1.49 16.36 -12.89
N SER A 501 -0.20 16.68 -13.05
CA SER A 501 0.22 17.85 -13.84
C SER A 501 -0.10 17.73 -15.33
N LYS A 502 -0.33 16.51 -15.82
CA LYS A 502 -0.67 16.21 -17.22
C LYS A 502 -2.18 16.13 -17.46
N GLY A 503 -2.99 15.92 -16.42
CA GLY A 503 -4.45 15.88 -16.50
C GLY A 503 -5.10 14.72 -15.74
N THR A 504 -6.41 14.81 -15.53
CA THR A 504 -7.24 13.79 -14.85
C THR A 504 -7.23 12.44 -15.57
N ALA A 505 -7.28 12.42 -16.90
CA ALA A 505 -7.25 11.17 -17.67
C ALA A 505 -5.90 10.44 -17.51
N SER A 506 -4.80 11.19 -17.44
CA SER A 506 -3.46 10.67 -17.17
C SER A 506 -3.37 10.05 -15.76
N LEU A 507 -3.93 10.72 -14.75
CA LEU A 507 -4.01 10.19 -13.38
C LEU A 507 -4.81 8.88 -13.35
N ASN A 508 -6.01 8.86 -13.93
CA ASN A 508 -6.86 7.68 -13.93
C ASN A 508 -6.19 6.49 -14.65
N TYR A 509 -5.54 6.74 -15.79
CA TYR A 509 -4.78 5.72 -16.50
C TYR A 509 -3.63 5.14 -15.66
N LEU A 510 -2.92 5.98 -14.89
CA LEU A 510 -1.87 5.52 -13.97
C LEU A 510 -2.45 4.63 -12.85
N LEU A 511 -3.57 5.04 -12.25
CA LEU A 511 -4.25 4.33 -11.17
C LEU A 511 -4.87 3.00 -11.62
N GLU A 512 -5.34 2.93 -12.86
CA GLU A 512 -5.87 1.72 -13.50
C GLU A 512 -4.76 0.69 -13.76
N LEU A 513 -3.63 1.13 -14.30
CA LEU A 513 -2.49 0.24 -14.58
C LEU A 513 -1.75 -0.20 -13.33
N ALA A 514 -1.76 0.62 -12.27
CA ALA A 514 -1.02 0.39 -11.03
C ALA A 514 0.48 0.12 -11.26
N LEU A 515 1.08 0.85 -12.22
CA LEU A 515 2.49 0.74 -12.59
C LEU A 515 3.23 2.07 -12.33
N PRO A 516 4.52 2.03 -11.99
CA PRO A 516 5.35 3.22 -11.82
C PRO A 516 5.57 3.96 -13.13
N VAL A 517 5.89 5.24 -13.07
CA VAL A 517 6.30 6.03 -14.24
C VAL A 517 7.75 5.72 -14.59
N TYR A 518 8.03 5.56 -15.89
CA TYR A 518 9.36 5.26 -16.39
C TYR A 518 10.27 6.49 -16.32
N GLU A 519 11.40 6.36 -15.62
CA GLU A 519 12.46 7.35 -15.62
C GLU A 519 13.55 6.99 -16.66
N PRO A 520 13.76 7.84 -17.69
CA PRO A 520 14.76 7.55 -18.70
C PRO A 520 16.17 7.66 -18.12
N GLY A 521 16.98 6.62 -18.31
CA GLY A 521 18.41 6.67 -18.01
C GLY A 521 19.14 7.70 -18.87
N TRP A 522 20.34 8.11 -18.43
CA TRP A 522 21.15 9.15 -19.10
C TRP A 522 21.37 8.92 -20.61
N ALA A 523 21.49 7.65 -21.04
CA ALA A 523 21.68 7.31 -22.44
C ALA A 523 20.41 7.51 -23.27
N LEU A 524 19.24 7.22 -22.69
CA LEU A 524 17.95 7.40 -23.37
C LEU A 524 17.57 8.87 -23.43
N SER A 525 17.84 9.64 -22.36
CA SER A 525 17.56 11.07 -22.33
C SER A 525 18.37 11.85 -23.37
N ALA A 526 19.62 11.46 -23.65
CA ALA A 526 20.45 12.06 -24.70
C ALA A 526 19.89 11.86 -26.12
N VAL A 527 19.16 10.78 -26.37
CA VAL A 527 18.60 10.43 -27.68
C VAL A 527 17.12 10.85 -27.80
N SER A 528 16.47 11.17 -26.68
CA SER A 528 15.06 11.57 -26.63
C SER A 528 14.63 12.68 -27.59
N PRO A 529 15.46 13.70 -27.93
CA PRO A 529 15.06 14.72 -28.90
C PRO A 529 14.85 14.19 -30.32
N LEU A 530 15.35 12.98 -30.64
CA LEU A 530 15.21 12.34 -31.95
C LEU A 530 13.92 11.50 -32.05
N PHE A 531 13.24 11.21 -30.94
CA PHE A 531 12.04 10.36 -30.95
C PHE A 531 10.84 10.98 -31.68
N PRO A 532 10.55 12.29 -31.58
CA PRO A 532 9.45 12.90 -32.33
C PRO A 532 9.63 12.83 -33.85
N LEU A 533 10.89 12.84 -34.32
CA LEU A 533 11.26 12.69 -35.73
C LEU A 533 11.10 11.25 -36.24
N VAL A 534 11.16 10.26 -35.33
CA VAL A 534 11.16 8.83 -35.65
C VAL A 534 9.93 8.18 -35.02
N GLY A 535 8.80 8.28 -35.70
CA GLY A 535 7.54 7.60 -35.34
C GLY A 535 6.48 8.50 -34.66
N GLY A 536 6.86 9.67 -34.15
CA GLY A 536 5.95 10.74 -33.72
C GLY A 536 4.82 10.31 -32.79
N ASN A 537 3.68 11.03 -32.85
CA ASN A 537 2.49 10.74 -32.04
C ASN A 537 1.89 9.35 -32.31
N TRP A 538 2.15 8.76 -33.48
CA TRP A 538 1.60 7.45 -33.83
C TRP A 538 2.13 6.30 -32.95
N LEU A 539 3.43 6.31 -32.61
CA LEU A 539 3.99 5.28 -31.69
C LEU A 539 3.46 5.44 -30.26
N VAL A 540 3.24 6.68 -29.83
CA VAL A 540 2.64 7.01 -28.52
C VAL A 540 1.17 6.62 -28.48
N GLU A 541 0.44 6.80 -29.60
CA GLU A 541 -0.96 6.43 -29.72
C GLU A 541 -1.14 4.90 -29.71
N LEU A 542 -0.24 4.20 -30.39
CA LEU A 542 -0.23 2.74 -30.45
C LEU A 542 0.10 2.12 -29.07
N SER A 543 0.94 2.75 -28.26
CA SER A 543 1.32 2.19 -26.96
C SER A 543 0.19 2.22 -25.93
N HIS A 544 -0.72 3.21 -25.98
CA HIS A 544 -1.87 3.24 -25.09
C HIS A 544 -3.09 2.51 -25.66
N SER A 545 -3.38 2.62 -26.96
CA SER A 545 -4.52 1.93 -27.58
C SER A 545 -4.32 0.41 -27.69
N HIS A 546 -3.11 -0.04 -28.01
CA HIS A 546 -2.78 -1.44 -28.25
C HIS A 546 -1.40 -1.81 -27.68
N ARG A 547 -1.29 -1.79 -26.34
CA ARG A 547 -0.04 -2.04 -25.61
C ARG A 547 0.72 -3.30 -26.07
N LYS A 548 0.03 -4.41 -26.36
CA LYS A 548 0.64 -5.66 -26.87
C LYS A 548 1.31 -5.48 -28.23
N SER A 549 0.68 -4.73 -29.13
CA SER A 549 1.19 -4.42 -30.46
C SER A 549 2.44 -3.54 -30.37
N ALA A 550 2.45 -2.57 -29.46
CA ALA A 550 3.60 -1.70 -29.22
C ALA A 550 4.82 -2.50 -28.72
N PHE A 551 4.61 -3.46 -27.81
CA PHE A 551 5.67 -4.38 -27.41
C PHE A 551 6.21 -5.22 -28.56
N PHE A 552 5.32 -5.74 -29.41
CA PHE A 552 5.73 -6.53 -30.58
C PHE A 552 6.57 -5.70 -31.54
N ILE A 553 6.16 -4.47 -31.85
CA ILE A 553 6.90 -3.54 -32.70
C ILE A 553 8.27 -3.21 -32.08
N LYS A 554 8.32 -2.87 -30.79
CA LYS A 554 9.57 -2.60 -30.06
C LYS A 554 10.52 -3.79 -30.13
N GLY A 555 10.03 -5.00 -29.84
CA GLY A 555 10.82 -6.23 -29.89
C GLY A 555 11.33 -6.55 -31.30
N CYS A 556 10.48 -6.43 -32.32
CA CYS A 556 10.87 -6.64 -33.71
C CYS A 556 11.91 -5.61 -34.18
N ALA A 557 11.73 -4.33 -33.85
CA ALA A 557 12.66 -3.26 -34.24
C ALA A 557 14.04 -3.46 -33.61
N LEU A 558 14.09 -3.77 -32.32
CA LEU A 558 15.34 -4.11 -31.62
C LEU A 558 15.99 -5.36 -32.22
N ALA A 559 15.24 -6.45 -32.42
CA ALA A 559 15.77 -7.67 -33.02
C ALA A 559 16.34 -7.43 -34.43
N ILE A 560 15.61 -6.70 -35.29
CA ILE A 560 16.07 -6.34 -36.64
C ILE A 560 17.35 -5.51 -36.57
N SER A 561 17.44 -4.54 -35.66
CA SER A 561 18.65 -3.74 -35.47
C SER A 561 19.87 -4.62 -35.17
N PHE A 562 19.77 -5.51 -34.18
CA PHE A 562 20.88 -6.41 -33.83
C PHE A 562 21.19 -7.43 -34.93
N VAL A 563 20.19 -7.91 -35.70
CA VAL A 563 20.42 -8.74 -36.90
C VAL A 563 21.26 -7.98 -37.94
N LEU A 564 20.95 -6.70 -38.19
CA LEU A 564 21.69 -5.89 -39.16
C LEU A 564 23.11 -5.56 -38.67
N VAL A 565 23.29 -5.26 -37.38
CA VAL A 565 24.62 -5.07 -36.78
C VAL A 565 25.47 -6.33 -36.92
N THR A 566 24.92 -7.50 -36.59
CA THR A 566 25.66 -8.77 -36.69
C THR A 566 26.01 -9.12 -38.14
N MET A 567 25.16 -8.75 -39.10
CA MET A 567 25.47 -8.85 -40.54
C MET A 567 26.63 -7.93 -40.95
N ALA A 568 26.63 -6.68 -40.49
CA ALA A 568 27.67 -5.70 -40.80
C ALA A 568 29.01 -6.05 -40.14
N PHE A 569 28.99 -6.46 -38.87
CA PHE A 569 30.20 -6.76 -38.08
C PHE A 569 31.06 -7.87 -38.69
N VAL A 570 30.42 -8.85 -39.34
CA VAL A 570 31.09 -9.94 -40.05
C VAL A 570 31.86 -9.44 -41.29
N GLY A 571 31.47 -8.30 -41.86
CA GLY A 571 32.20 -7.63 -42.93
C GLY A 571 33.46 -6.88 -42.46
N PHE A 572 33.48 -6.43 -41.21
CA PHE A 572 34.59 -5.67 -40.62
C PHE A 572 35.69 -6.53 -40.00
N LEU A 573 35.36 -7.76 -39.55
CA LEU A 573 36.35 -8.69 -38.98
C LEU A 573 37.39 -9.11 -40.05
N PRO A 574 38.70 -9.05 -39.75
CA PRO A 574 39.74 -9.48 -40.69
C PRO A 574 39.61 -10.97 -40.96
N SER A 575 39.14 -11.34 -42.15
CA SER A 575 39.16 -12.73 -42.60
C SER A 575 40.60 -13.10 -42.97
N ALA A 576 41.19 -14.07 -42.28
CA ALA A 576 42.47 -14.66 -42.68
C ALA A 576 42.44 -15.04 -44.17
N GLN A 577 43.50 -14.75 -44.92
CA GLN A 577 43.56 -14.91 -46.39
C GLN A 577 43.15 -16.31 -46.89
N TYR A 578 43.34 -17.37 -46.09
CA TYR A 578 42.92 -18.74 -46.40
C TYR A 578 41.40 -18.99 -46.30
N ARG A 579 40.62 -18.10 -45.66
CA ARG A 579 39.17 -18.23 -45.45
C ARG A 579 38.29 -17.56 -46.50
N LYS A 580 38.87 -16.90 -47.52
CA LYS A 580 38.08 -16.05 -48.44
C LYS A 580 37.06 -16.81 -49.29
N ASP A 581 37.29 -18.09 -49.59
CA ASP A 581 36.45 -18.88 -50.49
C ASP A 581 35.52 -19.90 -49.80
N VAL A 582 35.69 -20.15 -48.49
CA VAL A 582 34.94 -21.19 -47.78
C VAL A 582 33.88 -20.56 -46.87
N ARG A 583 32.67 -20.36 -47.39
CA ARG A 583 31.53 -19.83 -46.62
C ARG A 583 30.60 -20.94 -46.13
N SER A 584 30.23 -20.87 -44.85
CA SER A 584 29.12 -21.64 -44.28
C SER A 584 27.80 -21.42 -45.06
N THR A 585 26.86 -22.36 -44.95
CA THR A 585 25.58 -22.32 -45.67
C THR A 585 24.82 -21.01 -45.38
N ARG A 586 24.04 -20.54 -46.36
CA ARG A 586 23.25 -19.30 -46.21
C ARG A 586 22.27 -19.40 -45.03
N VAL A 587 21.68 -20.58 -44.83
CA VAL A 587 20.74 -20.87 -43.74
C VAL A 587 21.39 -20.73 -42.36
N LEU A 588 22.56 -21.34 -42.12
CA LEU A 588 23.25 -21.22 -40.83
C LEU A 588 23.66 -19.78 -40.50
N ARG A 589 24.10 -19.01 -41.51
CA ARG A 589 24.41 -17.59 -41.32
C ARG A 589 23.18 -16.78 -40.94
N LEU A 590 22.03 -17.07 -41.52
CA LEU A 590 20.75 -16.46 -41.15
C LEU A 590 20.36 -16.85 -39.73
N CYS A 591 20.42 -18.14 -39.37
CA CYS A 591 20.14 -18.63 -38.03
C CYS A 591 21.03 -17.97 -36.97
N ARG A 592 22.33 -17.80 -37.25
CA ARG A 592 23.26 -17.09 -36.35
C ARG A 592 22.83 -15.64 -36.14
N ASN A 593 22.53 -14.92 -37.22
CA ASN A 593 22.18 -13.51 -37.11
C ASN A 593 20.84 -13.35 -36.37
N LEU A 594 19.87 -14.24 -36.60
CA LEU A 594 18.60 -14.27 -35.89
C LEU A 594 18.78 -14.59 -34.39
N SER A 595 19.60 -15.57 -34.03
CA SER A 595 19.84 -15.93 -32.63
C SER A 595 20.62 -14.85 -31.88
N CYS A 596 21.69 -14.29 -32.48
CA CYS A 596 22.40 -13.15 -31.93
C CYS A 596 21.51 -11.91 -31.85
N GLY A 597 20.63 -11.70 -32.82
CA GLY A 597 19.66 -10.61 -32.85
C GLY A 597 18.63 -10.70 -31.73
N ALA A 598 18.05 -11.89 -31.54
CA ALA A 598 17.11 -12.17 -30.45
C ALA A 598 17.76 -11.98 -29.07
N PHE A 599 18.99 -12.48 -28.89
CA PHE A 599 19.74 -12.30 -27.65
C PHE A 599 20.08 -10.82 -27.39
N GLY A 600 20.57 -10.10 -28.41
CA GLY A 600 20.84 -8.66 -28.30
C GLY A 600 19.60 -7.85 -27.94
N SER A 601 18.45 -8.18 -28.54
CA SER A 601 17.16 -7.57 -28.19
C SER A 601 16.75 -7.84 -26.75
N LEU A 602 16.93 -9.07 -26.25
CA LEU A 602 16.63 -9.42 -24.86
C LEU A 602 17.50 -8.62 -23.88
N VAL A 603 18.81 -8.54 -24.15
CA VAL A 603 19.75 -7.76 -23.34
C VAL A 603 19.40 -6.27 -23.37
N ALA A 604 19.01 -5.73 -24.53
CA ALA A 604 18.59 -4.34 -24.65
C ALA A 604 17.32 -4.04 -23.84
N ILE A 605 16.32 -4.93 -23.85
CA ILE A 605 15.11 -4.78 -23.04
C ILE A 605 15.44 -4.82 -21.55
N LEU A 606 16.31 -5.74 -21.12
CA LEU A 606 16.76 -5.82 -19.72
C LEU A 606 17.55 -4.57 -19.28
N ALA A 607 18.35 -4.01 -20.17
CA ALA A 607 19.08 -2.77 -19.91
C ALA A 607 18.15 -1.55 -19.82
N LEU A 608 17.05 -1.56 -20.59
CA LEU A 608 16.02 -0.51 -20.54
C LEU A 608 15.14 -0.60 -19.29
N GLU A 609 14.84 -1.83 -18.82
CA GLU A 609 13.99 -2.08 -17.65
C GLU A 609 14.67 -3.04 -16.66
N PRO A 610 15.63 -2.56 -15.84
CA PRO A 610 16.26 -3.38 -14.81
C PRO A 610 15.25 -3.88 -13.75
N SER A 611 14.12 -3.18 -13.58
CA SER A 611 13.02 -3.58 -12.70
C SER A 611 12.37 -4.90 -13.10
N LEU A 612 12.57 -5.41 -14.32
CA LEU A 612 12.14 -6.75 -14.73
C LEU A 612 12.80 -7.87 -13.92
N LEU A 613 14.01 -7.63 -13.40
CA LEU A 613 14.77 -8.59 -12.59
C LEU A 613 14.45 -8.50 -11.10
N GLN A 614 13.77 -7.44 -10.65
CA GLN A 614 13.32 -7.30 -9.27
C GLN A 614 12.08 -8.18 -9.05
N THR A 615 11.93 -8.82 -7.89
CA THR A 615 10.68 -9.53 -7.58
C THR A 615 9.67 -8.54 -6.97
N PRO A 616 8.37 -8.63 -7.31
CA PRO A 616 7.36 -7.80 -6.65
C PRO A 616 7.42 -8.08 -5.14
N SER A 617 7.53 -7.04 -4.34
CA SER A 617 7.51 -7.18 -2.89
C SER A 617 6.10 -7.63 -2.46
N THR A 618 6.02 -8.77 -1.78
CA THR A 618 4.85 -9.11 -0.97
C THR A 618 4.82 -8.10 0.18
N GLY A 619 3.90 -7.14 0.08
CA GLY A 619 3.88 -5.93 0.87
C GLY A 619 3.90 -6.15 2.38
N ALA A 620 4.98 -5.70 3.01
CA ALA A 620 4.93 -5.15 4.35
C ALA A 620 4.93 -3.62 4.22
N SER A 621 3.89 -3.07 3.60
CA SER A 621 3.66 -1.63 3.70
C SER A 621 3.48 -1.30 5.19
N ARG A 622 4.17 -0.27 5.70
CA ARG A 622 4.06 0.24 7.08
C ARG A 622 2.63 0.71 7.44
N ALA A 623 1.68 0.58 6.51
CA ALA A 623 0.34 1.16 6.50
C ALA A 623 -0.79 0.15 6.76
N GLY A 624 -0.75 -0.54 7.89
CA GLY A 624 -1.87 -1.40 8.29
C GLY A 624 -1.73 -1.94 9.70
N PHE A 625 -2.24 -1.21 10.69
CA PHE A 625 -2.65 -1.83 11.95
C PHE A 625 -3.95 -2.61 11.70
N ASP A 626 -3.86 -3.79 11.09
CA ASP A 626 -4.97 -4.75 10.98
C ASP A 626 -4.79 -5.86 12.01
N PHE A 627 -5.04 -5.54 13.28
CA PHE A 627 -4.80 -6.46 14.40
C PHE A 627 -5.88 -7.55 14.57
N ALA A 628 -6.95 -7.57 13.74
CA ALA A 628 -8.07 -8.51 13.92
C ALA A 628 -8.37 -9.40 12.70
N LEU A 629 -8.24 -8.90 11.47
CA LEU A 629 -8.55 -9.70 10.27
C LEU A 629 -7.34 -10.51 9.77
N ALA A 630 -6.13 -9.97 9.93
CA ALA A 630 -4.90 -10.60 9.46
C ALA A 630 -4.64 -11.96 10.14
N ASN A 631 -4.98 -12.12 11.42
CA ASN A 631 -4.87 -13.40 12.13
C ASN A 631 -5.92 -14.44 11.69
N LEU A 632 -7.09 -14.01 11.20
CA LEU A 632 -8.14 -14.90 10.69
C LEU A 632 -7.91 -15.34 9.24
N VAL A 633 -7.26 -14.51 8.42
CA VAL A 633 -6.94 -14.84 7.02
C VAL A 633 -5.61 -15.61 6.91
N ALA A 634 -4.61 -15.27 7.73
CA ALA A 634 -3.31 -15.96 7.73
C ALA A 634 -3.40 -17.44 8.18
N THR A 635 -4.42 -17.80 8.96
CA THR A 635 -4.70 -19.18 9.36
C THR A 635 -5.43 -19.99 8.29
N ALA A 636 -6.07 -19.34 7.31
CA ALA A 636 -6.85 -20.01 6.26
C ALA A 636 -6.07 -20.24 4.94
N SER A 637 -4.99 -19.50 4.68
CA SER A 637 -4.34 -19.45 3.35
C SER A 637 -2.95 -20.09 3.25
N SER A 638 -2.48 -20.84 4.26
CA SER A 638 -1.07 -21.27 4.34
C SER A 638 -0.72 -22.65 3.77
N GLN A 639 -1.49 -23.16 2.79
CA GLN A 639 -1.06 -24.31 1.97
C GLN A 639 -1.53 -24.20 0.52
N THR A 640 -0.93 -23.28 -0.23
CA THR A 640 -0.85 -23.41 -1.69
C THR A 640 0.59 -23.14 -2.08
N MET A 641 1.27 -24.13 -2.68
CA MET A 641 2.49 -23.90 -3.44
C MET A 641 2.23 -22.72 -4.39
N PRO A 642 3.09 -21.69 -4.46
CA PRO A 642 2.87 -20.60 -5.39
C PRO A 642 3.01 -21.15 -6.82
N ASP A 643 1.87 -21.44 -7.44
CA ASP A 643 1.71 -21.59 -8.88
C ASP A 643 2.10 -20.25 -9.50
N ASN A 644 3.36 -20.12 -9.90
CA ASN A 644 3.85 -19.30 -11.01
C ASN A 644 5.37 -19.43 -11.04
N LEU A 645 5.93 -20.01 -12.12
CA LEU A 645 7.30 -19.67 -12.49
C LEU A 645 7.38 -18.14 -12.51
N THR A 646 8.15 -17.55 -11.61
CA THR A 646 8.26 -16.09 -11.59
C THR A 646 8.83 -15.63 -12.93
N LEU A 647 8.28 -14.54 -13.48
CA LEU A 647 8.70 -13.93 -14.75
C LEU A 647 10.25 -13.84 -14.84
N VAL A 648 10.89 -13.54 -13.70
CA VAL A 648 12.35 -13.46 -13.54
C VAL A 648 13.03 -14.79 -13.89
N THR A 649 12.60 -15.91 -13.31
CA THR A 649 13.17 -17.23 -13.58
C THR A 649 13.02 -17.62 -15.05
N GLY A 650 11.85 -17.36 -15.65
CA GLY A 650 11.60 -17.61 -17.07
C GLY A 650 12.52 -16.79 -17.98
N LEU A 651 12.72 -15.51 -17.65
CA LEU A 651 13.54 -14.59 -18.44
C LEU A 651 15.03 -14.94 -18.36
N VAL A 652 15.55 -15.24 -17.17
CA VAL A 652 16.94 -15.67 -16.96
C VAL A 652 17.20 -17.01 -17.66
N ALA A 653 16.32 -18.00 -17.49
CA ALA A 653 16.44 -19.30 -18.15
C ALA A 653 16.35 -19.17 -19.68
N GLY A 654 15.44 -18.34 -20.19
CA GLY A 654 15.32 -18.04 -21.62
C GLY A 654 16.56 -17.36 -22.20
N GLY A 655 17.18 -16.45 -21.45
CA GLY A 655 18.45 -15.81 -21.84
C GLY A 655 19.60 -16.82 -21.97
N PHE A 656 19.74 -17.73 -21.00
CA PHE A 656 20.73 -18.80 -21.08
C PHE A 656 20.46 -19.78 -22.23
N LEU A 657 19.19 -20.11 -22.49
CA LEU A 657 18.80 -20.94 -23.63
C LEU A 657 19.24 -20.30 -24.97
N LEU A 658 18.97 -19.00 -25.14
CA LEU A 658 19.38 -18.27 -26.36
C LEU A 658 20.90 -18.26 -26.53
N LEU A 659 21.65 -18.08 -25.44
CA LEU A 659 23.11 -18.14 -25.46
C LEU A 659 23.63 -19.51 -25.90
N GLN A 660 23.02 -20.60 -25.40
CA GLN A 660 23.37 -21.97 -25.82
C GLN A 660 23.03 -22.23 -27.30
N ILE A 661 21.90 -21.70 -27.79
CA ILE A 661 21.55 -21.76 -29.22
C ILE A 661 22.60 -21.03 -30.09
N ILE A 662 23.09 -19.87 -29.65
CA ILE A 662 24.16 -19.13 -30.36
C ILE A 662 25.43 -19.98 -30.47
N ILE A 663 25.87 -20.57 -29.35
CA ILE A 663 27.06 -21.43 -29.32
C ILE A 663 26.88 -22.64 -30.22
N TYR A 664 25.72 -23.30 -30.16
CA TYR A 664 25.38 -24.45 -30.99
C TYR A 664 25.41 -24.13 -32.48
N VAL A 665 24.80 -23.01 -32.90
CA VAL A 665 24.82 -22.56 -34.30
C VAL A 665 26.24 -22.22 -34.75
N PHE A 666 27.07 -21.62 -33.89
CA PHE A 666 28.47 -21.32 -34.20
C PHE A 666 29.30 -22.59 -34.40
N CYS A 667 29.10 -23.61 -33.56
CA CYS A 667 29.73 -24.92 -33.71
C CYS A 667 29.32 -25.59 -35.02
N LEU A 668 28.04 -25.56 -35.36
CA LEU A 668 27.52 -26.03 -36.64
C LEU A 668 28.12 -25.29 -37.83
N MET A 669 28.33 -23.98 -37.72
CA MET A 669 28.98 -23.18 -38.75
C MET A 669 30.42 -23.63 -38.96
N ARG A 670 31.15 -23.90 -37.88
CA ARG A 670 32.54 -24.40 -37.93
C ARG A 670 32.61 -25.78 -38.58
N ILE A 671 31.73 -26.70 -38.21
CA ILE A 671 31.65 -28.03 -38.85
C ILE A 671 31.36 -27.87 -40.36
N SER A 672 30.43 -26.98 -40.75
CA SER A 672 30.15 -26.73 -42.17
C SER A 672 31.32 -26.08 -42.92
N GLU A 673 32.14 -25.26 -42.26
CA GLU A 673 33.34 -24.66 -42.84
C GLU A 673 34.41 -25.73 -43.08
N VAL A 674 34.70 -26.57 -42.08
CA VAL A 674 35.66 -27.69 -42.19
C VAL A 674 35.22 -28.67 -43.28
N ARG A 675 33.91 -28.96 -43.40
CA ARG A 675 33.38 -29.84 -44.46
C ARG A 675 33.68 -29.33 -45.86
N LYS A 676 33.58 -28.03 -46.07
CA LYS A 676 33.72 -27.36 -47.38
C LYS A 676 35.16 -26.99 -47.74
N GLN A 677 36.11 -27.07 -46.81
CA GLN A 677 37.52 -26.84 -47.13
C GLN A 677 38.03 -27.87 -48.14
N VAL A 678 38.84 -27.40 -49.09
CA VAL A 678 39.51 -28.25 -50.08
C VAL A 678 40.87 -28.63 -49.52
N GLY A 679 41.07 -29.90 -49.17
CA GLY A 679 42.29 -30.40 -48.55
C GLY A 679 42.26 -31.90 -48.28
N LYS A 680 43.43 -32.50 -48.02
CA LYS A 680 43.59 -33.93 -47.67
C LYS A 680 42.76 -34.28 -46.44
N VAL A 681 42.26 -35.52 -46.37
CA VAL A 681 41.39 -35.97 -45.27
C VAL A 681 42.09 -35.87 -43.90
N SER A 682 43.41 -36.04 -43.86
CA SER A 682 44.22 -35.83 -42.64
C SER A 682 44.15 -34.41 -42.10
N LEU A 683 44.22 -33.39 -42.97
CA LEU A 683 44.15 -31.98 -42.59
C LEU A 683 42.75 -31.61 -42.07
N LYS A 684 41.69 -32.22 -42.61
CA LYS A 684 40.32 -32.03 -42.08
C LYS A 684 40.13 -32.63 -40.69
N LEU A 685 40.77 -33.75 -40.40
CA LEU A 685 40.76 -34.36 -39.07
C LEU A 685 41.52 -33.49 -38.05
N GLU A 686 42.71 -33.01 -38.39
CA GLU A 686 43.50 -32.11 -37.53
C GLU A 686 42.77 -30.79 -37.25
N LEU A 687 42.11 -30.21 -38.26
CA LEU A 687 41.29 -29.01 -38.08
C LEU A 687 40.03 -29.25 -37.24
N LEU A 688 39.45 -30.45 -37.30
CA LEU A 688 38.33 -30.83 -36.45
C LEU A 688 38.77 -31.04 -35.00
N ASP A 689 39.93 -31.67 -34.78
CA ASP A 689 40.52 -31.88 -33.45
C ASP A 689 40.94 -30.54 -32.81
N ASN A 690 41.41 -29.55 -33.60
CA ASN A 690 41.73 -28.22 -33.09
C ASN A 690 40.50 -27.43 -32.59
N GLU A 691 39.31 -27.74 -33.10
CA GLU A 691 38.05 -27.08 -32.71
C GLU A 691 37.31 -27.83 -31.58
N ASP A 692 37.88 -28.91 -31.01
CA ASP A 692 37.20 -29.72 -29.99
C ASP A 692 36.92 -28.93 -28.71
N ASN A 693 37.85 -28.05 -28.30
CA ASN A 693 37.64 -27.10 -27.19
C ASN A 693 36.50 -26.11 -27.46
N LEU A 694 36.25 -25.75 -28.72
CA LEU A 694 35.12 -24.88 -29.09
C LEU A 694 33.80 -25.65 -29.02
N PHE A 695 33.80 -26.95 -29.33
CA PHE A 695 32.61 -27.80 -29.21
C PHE A 695 32.22 -28.03 -27.74
N ASP A 696 33.15 -27.89 -26.80
CA ASP A 696 32.90 -27.91 -25.35
C ASP A 696 32.54 -26.53 -24.76
N LEU A 697 32.51 -25.47 -25.56
CA LEU A 697 32.20 -24.11 -25.10
C LEU A 697 30.83 -24.00 -24.40
N GLY A 698 29.83 -24.76 -24.86
CA GLY A 698 28.50 -24.77 -24.23
C GLY A 698 28.52 -25.25 -22.77
N LEU A 699 29.43 -26.17 -22.44
CA LEU A 699 29.62 -26.67 -21.08
C LEU A 699 30.31 -25.61 -20.20
N TYR A 700 31.37 -24.97 -20.72
CA TYR A 700 32.09 -23.91 -19.99
C TYR A 700 31.18 -22.70 -19.70
N VAL A 701 30.37 -22.29 -20.67
CA VAL A 701 29.41 -21.19 -20.50
C VAL A 701 28.29 -21.57 -19.54
N GLY A 702 27.81 -22.83 -19.56
CA GLY A 702 26.83 -23.33 -18.60
C GLY A 702 27.36 -23.27 -17.16
N LEU A 703 28.58 -23.79 -16.92
CA LEU A 703 29.23 -23.77 -15.61
C LEU A 703 29.54 -22.34 -15.15
N GLY A 704 30.07 -21.50 -16.04
CA GLY A 704 30.29 -20.07 -15.76
C GLY A 704 28.99 -19.34 -15.41
N GLY A 705 27.89 -19.65 -16.09
CA GLY A 705 26.56 -19.09 -15.83
C GLY A 705 26.03 -19.43 -14.43
N THR A 706 26.26 -20.66 -13.95
CA THR A 706 25.91 -21.03 -12.57
C THR A 706 26.73 -20.28 -11.53
N VAL A 707 28.04 -20.15 -11.73
CA VAL A 707 28.92 -19.40 -10.80
C VAL A 707 28.53 -17.93 -10.77
N LEU A 708 28.30 -17.31 -11.93
CA LEU A 708 27.87 -15.92 -12.03
C LEU A 708 26.51 -15.71 -11.34
N SER A 709 25.56 -16.63 -11.50
CA SER A 709 24.23 -16.52 -10.88
C SER A 709 24.30 -16.64 -9.35
N LEU A 710 25.18 -17.50 -8.81
CA LEU A 710 25.44 -17.59 -7.36
C LEU A 710 26.07 -16.32 -6.80
N VAL A 711 27.03 -15.73 -7.52
CA VAL A 711 27.63 -14.43 -7.14
C VAL A 711 26.60 -13.32 -7.18
N LEU A 712 25.74 -13.29 -8.21
CA LEU A 712 24.68 -12.30 -8.35
C LEU A 712 23.67 -12.40 -7.18
N LEU A 713 23.30 -13.61 -6.78
CA LEU A 713 22.43 -13.87 -5.62
C LEU A 713 23.03 -13.30 -4.34
N LEU A 714 24.33 -13.52 -4.11
CA LEU A 714 25.04 -13.08 -2.91
C LEU A 714 25.18 -11.54 -2.83
N ILE A 715 25.35 -10.86 -3.96
CA ILE A 715 25.63 -9.41 -4.00
C ILE A 715 24.36 -8.57 -4.16
N LEU A 716 23.34 -9.04 -4.89
CA LEU A 716 22.13 -8.28 -5.25
C LEU A 716 20.88 -8.67 -4.46
N GLU A 717 21.00 -9.47 -3.40
CA GLU A 717 19.87 -9.94 -2.54
C GLU A 717 18.68 -10.54 -3.32
N VAL A 718 18.93 -11.14 -4.48
CA VAL A 718 17.88 -11.76 -5.30
C VAL A 718 17.40 -13.06 -4.62
N LYS A 719 16.09 -13.22 -4.42
CA LYS A 719 15.49 -14.40 -3.76
C LYS A 719 15.79 -15.74 -4.48
N GLN A 720 15.55 -16.85 -3.76
CA GLN A 720 15.83 -18.25 -4.14
C GLN A 720 15.34 -18.68 -5.54
N ASP A 721 14.36 -17.99 -6.14
CA ASP A 721 13.81 -18.29 -7.48
C ASP A 721 14.85 -18.17 -8.61
N ALA A 722 15.88 -17.33 -8.44
CA ALA A 722 16.98 -17.20 -9.39
C ALA A 722 17.87 -18.46 -9.47
N LEU A 723 17.86 -19.28 -8.40
CA LEU A 723 18.65 -20.52 -8.31
C LEU A 723 18.19 -21.55 -9.36
N ILE A 724 16.89 -21.62 -9.64
CA ILE A 724 16.30 -22.52 -10.65
C ILE A 724 16.81 -22.15 -12.06
N GLY A 725 16.91 -20.86 -12.36
CA GLY A 725 17.45 -20.36 -13.64
C GLY A 725 18.93 -20.72 -13.83
N ALA A 726 19.71 -20.73 -12.75
CA ALA A 726 21.11 -21.14 -12.78
C ALA A 726 21.28 -22.63 -13.14
N TYR A 727 20.54 -23.52 -12.47
CA TYR A 727 20.57 -24.97 -12.77
C TYR A 727 20.07 -25.29 -14.19
N ALA A 728 19.13 -24.50 -14.73
CA ALA A 728 18.70 -24.65 -16.11
C ALA A 728 19.84 -24.37 -17.12
N SER A 729 20.74 -23.42 -16.81
CA SER A 729 21.86 -23.05 -17.69
C SER A 729 22.86 -24.19 -17.92
N THR A 730 23.26 -24.91 -16.86
CA THR A 730 24.15 -26.08 -16.97
C THR A 730 23.47 -27.24 -17.68
N LEU A 731 22.19 -27.47 -17.39
CA LEU A 731 21.40 -28.51 -18.05
C LEU A 731 21.34 -28.27 -19.57
N PHE A 732 21.04 -27.03 -20.00
CA PHE A 732 21.05 -26.69 -21.42
C PHE A 732 22.44 -26.88 -22.04
N GLY A 733 23.52 -26.45 -21.37
CA GLY A 733 24.89 -26.66 -21.84
C GLY A 733 25.23 -28.13 -22.11
N ILE A 734 24.90 -29.02 -21.16
CA ILE A 734 25.11 -30.48 -21.31
C ILE A 734 24.31 -31.02 -22.49
N ILE A 735 23.03 -30.68 -22.59
CA ILE A 735 22.14 -31.19 -23.65
C ILE A 735 22.63 -30.75 -25.03
N PHE A 736 22.93 -29.47 -25.24
CA PHE A 736 23.33 -28.96 -26.55
C PHE A 736 24.71 -29.50 -26.98
N VAL A 737 25.67 -29.64 -26.07
CA VAL A 737 26.98 -30.27 -26.37
C VAL A 737 26.81 -31.75 -26.69
N ALA A 738 25.98 -32.47 -25.95
CA ALA A 738 25.68 -33.88 -26.21
C ALA A 738 25.05 -34.06 -27.61
N ILE A 739 24.05 -33.25 -27.95
CA ILE A 739 23.41 -33.26 -29.27
C ILE A 739 24.44 -32.98 -30.37
N LEU A 740 25.26 -31.94 -30.21
CA LEU A 740 26.31 -31.57 -31.17
C LEU A 740 27.31 -32.71 -31.38
N LYS A 741 27.86 -33.28 -30.30
CA LYS A 741 28.89 -34.32 -30.39
C LYS A 741 28.33 -35.63 -30.94
N ILE A 742 27.16 -36.07 -30.48
CA ILE A 742 26.56 -37.35 -30.89
C ILE A 742 26.06 -37.30 -32.33
N PHE A 743 25.30 -36.28 -32.70
CA PHE A 743 24.60 -36.25 -33.99
C PHE A 743 25.39 -35.58 -35.12
N HIS A 744 26.39 -34.75 -34.83
CA HIS A 744 27.08 -33.97 -35.87
C HIS A 744 28.58 -34.27 -35.92
N VAL A 745 29.29 -34.18 -34.80
CA VAL A 745 30.75 -34.39 -34.78
C VAL A 745 31.11 -35.85 -35.00
N ARG A 746 30.50 -36.79 -34.25
CA ARG A 746 30.79 -38.23 -34.34
C ARG A 746 30.56 -38.84 -35.73
N PRO A 747 29.40 -38.64 -36.40
CA PRO A 747 29.20 -39.22 -37.73
C PRO A 747 30.18 -38.61 -38.75
N TYR A 748 30.44 -37.30 -38.68
CA TYR A 748 31.38 -36.64 -39.58
C TYR A 748 32.83 -37.12 -39.36
N ARG A 749 33.25 -37.30 -38.11
CA ARG A 749 34.56 -37.88 -37.78
C ARG A 749 34.68 -39.31 -38.30
N ASN A 750 33.64 -40.12 -38.17
CA ASN A 750 33.61 -41.48 -38.72
C ASN A 750 33.71 -41.49 -40.25
N GLU A 751 32.99 -40.61 -40.95
CA GLU A 751 33.10 -40.44 -42.42
C GLU A 751 34.55 -40.15 -42.83
N LEU A 752 35.22 -39.23 -42.13
CA LEU A 752 36.61 -38.86 -42.42
C LEU A 752 37.61 -39.98 -42.10
N LEU A 753 37.42 -40.74 -41.01
CA LEU A 753 38.29 -41.88 -40.67
C LEU A 753 38.18 -43.00 -41.71
N VAL A 754 36.97 -43.31 -42.18
CA VAL A 754 36.74 -44.27 -43.26
C VAL A 754 37.37 -43.78 -44.56
N ALA A 755 37.21 -42.49 -44.91
CA ALA A 755 37.85 -41.90 -46.09
C ALA A 755 39.39 -41.95 -46.00
N ARG A 756 39.98 -41.66 -44.83
CA ARG A 756 41.43 -41.73 -44.59
C ARG A 756 41.98 -43.14 -44.75
N SER A 757 41.26 -44.15 -44.25
CA SER A 757 41.67 -45.56 -44.41
C SER A 757 41.60 -46.06 -45.86
N LYS A 758 40.74 -45.46 -46.70
CA LYS A 758 40.70 -45.70 -48.14
C LYS A 758 41.86 -45.00 -48.85
N GLU A 759 42.20 -43.77 -48.46
CA GLU A 759 43.36 -43.03 -48.99
C GLU A 759 44.71 -43.68 -48.62
N MET A 760 44.82 -44.38 -47.49
CA MET A 760 46.06 -45.12 -47.13
C MET A 760 46.22 -46.47 -47.85
N LYS A 761 45.16 -46.98 -48.49
CA LYS A 761 45.18 -48.27 -49.20
C LYS A 761 45.38 -48.11 -50.72
N GLN A 762 45.29 -46.89 -51.23
CA GLN A 762 45.76 -46.49 -52.56
C GLN A 762 47.18 -45.96 -52.43
#